data_AF-A0A1I1TYJ4-F1
#
_entry.id   AF-A0A1I1TYJ4-F1
#
_cell.length_a   1.000
_cell.length_b   1.000
_cell.length_c   1.000
_cell.angle_alpha   90.00
_cell.angle_beta   90.00
_cell.angle_gamma   90.00
#
_symmetry.space_group_name_H-M   'P 1'
#
loop_
_entity.id
_entity.type
_entity.pdbx_description
1 polymer ?
#
loop_
_entity_poly.entity_id
_entity_poly.type
_entity_poly.pdbx_seq_one_letter_code
_entity_poly.pdbx_strand_id
1 'polypeptide(L)'
;MPRTLPLVAALLVATLPGCALLPATGPDAGQLADQGRQAVPDTASTVYGHGTGPTREAARQAASRELARALLTHVRAELRIHEQELADGGGARSGRRLESATASLANVTLEGVTVDAAREGRNGWYVRAAIERQRLDELRQRARRQAAALAWFEITVAEEQPGRAIRAALRGLTVAARTGVIEEAVYHPEVGNTTFGAWFEQVILERSGDLRILPLVEEDGVRLAVIHADSYRPQPGFPLEVDGQRLTTDEEGITAALKGKTLAGGTAVRIPDSPLPTRYRRLATLNPDRWADLERGELFIHTEPAGATALVDGRGTTTPGRLPLEPGEYTLEVTDAGERRGAETTIDLAEGAPYAYATLELAERHFGRLDLRVADDDARIRITRGPRKDATRHEARGALESRLDVGRYDVAIDYPEDEDYQTLTDDILLHEDETVARDYIAPPSRQPYTEGSRGGLTLLSLGDQFGQEFALPGENGGEDTLGELEEEHGASQDSVGFMLLGQLQGFWSNHLTLSGEVGIAMSNISADHFEEQYGEGELTVFQVRSALGAGLWFPAGENRALWATYNLGVANASWSEPESGYPYDDPPGGSVTNNLAFAEVGLAGSGYSVALRLPLDERTGAHFTLTWPLMSTDIERGYRREATRPAREGEEYTKP
;
A
#
# COMPACT_ATOMS: atom_id res chain seq x y z
N MET A 1 85.59 -73.52 -19.30
CA MET A 1 86.25 -72.75 -20.38
C MET A 1 86.38 -71.30 -19.93
N PRO A 2 87.38 -70.56 -20.42
CA PRO A 2 88.40 -69.92 -19.59
C PRO A 2 88.18 -68.44 -19.23
N ARG A 3 89.04 -68.01 -18.30
CA ARG A 3 89.51 -66.66 -17.91
C ARG A 3 89.35 -65.57 -18.98
N THR A 4 89.03 -64.34 -18.55
CA THR A 4 90.00 -63.20 -18.42
C THR A 4 89.32 -61.90 -17.90
N LEU A 5 89.96 -61.26 -16.92
CA LEU A 5 89.92 -59.82 -16.55
C LEU A 5 90.30 -58.92 -17.76
N PRO A 6 90.08 -57.56 -17.82
CA PRO A 6 90.36 -56.60 -16.73
C PRO A 6 89.60 -55.23 -16.67
N LEU A 7 89.89 -54.47 -15.60
CA LEU A 7 90.04 -53.00 -15.44
C LEU A 7 88.89 -51.97 -15.69
N VAL A 8 88.60 -51.22 -14.60
CA VAL A 8 88.59 -49.74 -14.41
C VAL A 8 87.34 -48.87 -14.64
N ALA A 9 87.09 -48.06 -13.59
CA ALA A 9 86.54 -46.69 -13.51
C ALA A 9 85.05 -46.44 -13.15
N ALA A 10 84.93 -45.68 -12.05
CA ALA A 10 84.04 -44.52 -11.82
C ALA A 10 82.59 -44.70 -11.33
N LEU A 11 82.39 -44.18 -10.10
CA LEU A 11 81.33 -43.25 -9.65
C LEU A 11 79.85 -43.55 -10.01
N LEU A 12 79.02 -43.88 -9.00
CA LEU A 12 78.00 -42.96 -8.45
C LEU A 12 77.15 -43.65 -7.36
N VAL A 13 77.00 -42.95 -6.23
CA VAL A 13 75.85 -42.86 -5.31
C VAL A 13 74.71 -43.88 -5.48
N ALA A 14 74.59 -44.80 -4.51
CA ALA A 14 73.28 -45.27 -4.04
C ALA A 14 73.41 -45.74 -2.59
N THR A 15 72.74 -44.99 -1.73
CA THR A 15 72.47 -45.19 -0.32
C THR A 15 71.82 -46.54 0.00
N LEU A 16 72.37 -47.27 0.96
CA LEU A 16 71.59 -48.03 1.94
C LEU A 16 72.24 -47.89 3.33
N PRO A 17 71.56 -47.25 4.31
CA PRO A 17 72.06 -47.04 5.66
C PRO A 17 71.72 -48.26 6.53
N GLY A 18 72.72 -48.94 7.06
CA GLY A 18 72.56 -50.04 8.01
C GLY A 18 73.24 -49.70 9.33
N CYS A 19 72.64 -48.81 10.12
CA CYS A 19 72.82 -48.67 11.58
C CYS A 19 72.01 -47.45 12.09
N ALA A 20 70.72 -47.61 12.33
CA ALA A 20 69.95 -46.81 13.29
C ALA A 20 68.61 -47.51 13.59
N LEU A 21 68.09 -47.32 14.80
CA LEU A 21 66.72 -47.61 15.26
C LEU A 21 66.46 -49.01 15.85
N LEU A 22 66.99 -49.23 17.06
CA LEU A 22 66.16 -49.86 18.09
C LEU A 22 65.00 -48.89 18.39
N PRO A 23 63.72 -49.30 18.34
CA PRO A 23 62.64 -48.41 18.76
C PRO A 23 62.86 -48.08 20.24
N ALA A 24 62.92 -46.79 20.58
CA ALA A 24 62.91 -46.36 21.96
C ALA A 24 61.65 -46.92 22.64
N THR A 25 61.77 -48.02 23.40
CA THR A 25 60.67 -48.71 24.09
C THR A 25 60.25 -47.97 25.36
N GLY A 26 60.11 -46.65 25.28
CA GLY A 26 59.58 -45.82 26.35
C GLY A 26 58.09 -45.56 26.16
N PRO A 27 57.28 -45.46 27.24
CA PRO A 27 55.87 -45.09 27.11
C PRO A 27 55.72 -43.76 26.36
N ASP A 28 54.66 -43.64 25.57
CA ASP A 28 54.32 -42.35 24.97
C ASP A 28 53.81 -41.37 26.05
N ALA A 29 53.73 -40.08 25.71
CA ALA A 29 53.32 -39.05 26.67
C ALA A 29 51.87 -39.26 27.19
N GLY A 30 50.99 -39.87 26.39
CA GLY A 30 49.62 -40.21 26.79
C GLY A 30 49.58 -41.36 27.79
N GLN A 31 50.36 -42.41 27.54
CA GLN A 31 50.55 -43.53 28.46
C GLN A 31 51.17 -43.07 29.78
N LEU A 32 52.13 -42.14 29.74
CA LEU A 32 52.68 -41.49 30.93
C LEU A 32 51.63 -40.67 31.69
N ALA A 33 50.68 -40.03 30.98
CA ALA A 33 49.59 -39.31 31.60
C ALA A 33 48.60 -40.24 32.31
N ASP A 34 48.22 -41.36 31.68
CA ASP A 34 47.33 -42.36 32.29
C ASP A 34 47.97 -43.03 33.51
N GLN A 35 49.24 -43.42 33.41
CA GLN A 35 50.03 -43.89 34.56
C GLN A 35 50.11 -42.82 35.64
N GLY A 36 50.32 -41.57 35.25
CA GLY A 36 50.42 -40.43 36.15
C GLY A 36 49.13 -40.11 36.91
N ARG A 37 47.95 -40.34 36.30
CA ARG A 37 46.63 -40.25 36.93
C ARG A 37 46.37 -41.39 37.92
N GLN A 38 46.80 -42.61 37.58
CA GLN A 38 46.67 -43.77 38.46
C GLN A 38 47.66 -43.72 39.64
N ALA A 39 48.81 -43.08 39.46
CA ALA A 39 49.86 -42.91 40.46
C ALA A 39 49.70 -41.62 41.29
N VAL A 40 48.51 -41.02 41.31
CA VAL A 40 48.22 -39.88 42.19
C VAL A 40 48.10 -40.39 43.62
N PRO A 41 48.90 -39.88 44.58
CA PRO A 41 48.68 -40.17 45.99
C PRO A 41 47.28 -39.70 46.36
N ASP A 42 46.48 -40.57 46.99
CA ASP A 42 45.15 -40.19 47.49
C ASP A 42 45.28 -39.37 48.79
N THR A 43 45.97 -38.24 48.70
CA THR A 43 46.18 -37.30 49.79
C THR A 43 45.09 -36.24 49.74
N ALA A 44 44.34 -36.09 50.84
CA ALA A 44 43.20 -35.19 50.93
C ALA A 44 43.56 -33.69 50.71
N SER A 45 44.84 -33.32 50.72
CA SER A 45 45.33 -31.94 50.73
C SER A 45 45.70 -31.36 49.37
N THR A 46 45.74 -32.14 48.28
CA THR A 46 46.28 -31.68 46.99
C THR A 46 45.38 -32.09 45.83
N VAL A 47 45.29 -31.22 44.81
CA VAL A 47 44.58 -31.49 43.56
C VAL A 47 45.58 -31.42 42.42
N TYR A 48 45.47 -32.35 41.49
CA TYR A 48 46.43 -32.52 40.40
C TYR A 48 45.79 -32.25 39.04
N GLY A 49 46.56 -31.63 38.16
CA GLY A 49 46.27 -31.54 36.73
C GLY A 49 47.37 -32.20 35.92
N HIS A 50 47.00 -32.74 34.77
CA HIS A 50 47.81 -33.59 33.93
C HIS A 50 47.83 -33.00 32.51
N GLY A 51 49.03 -32.78 31.98
CA GLY A 51 49.19 -32.19 30.66
C GLY A 51 50.21 -32.93 29.84
N THR A 52 49.94 -33.05 28.54
CA THR A 52 50.89 -33.55 27.56
C THR A 52 51.13 -32.49 26.47
N GLY A 53 52.31 -32.49 25.87
CA GLY A 53 52.64 -31.55 24.81
C GLY A 53 54.00 -31.80 24.18
N PRO A 54 54.29 -31.21 23.00
CA PRO A 54 55.56 -31.43 22.30
C PRO A 54 56.77 -30.89 23.07
N THR A 55 56.56 -29.92 23.96
CA THR A 55 57.59 -29.35 24.85
C THR A 55 57.14 -29.42 26.30
N ARG A 56 58.09 -29.37 27.25
CA ARG A 56 57.80 -29.30 28.69
C ARG A 56 56.88 -28.13 29.03
N GLU A 57 57.06 -26.98 28.37
CA GLU A 57 56.24 -25.79 28.61
C GLU A 57 54.83 -25.97 28.05
N ALA A 58 54.67 -26.56 26.87
CA ALA A 58 53.35 -26.88 26.32
C ALA A 58 52.59 -27.89 27.19
N ALA A 59 53.29 -28.91 27.71
CA ALA A 59 52.73 -29.88 28.66
C ALA A 59 52.35 -29.23 29.99
N ARG A 60 53.17 -28.31 30.51
CA ARG A 60 52.86 -27.51 31.71
C ARG A 60 51.61 -26.65 31.50
N GLN A 61 51.53 -25.93 30.39
CA GLN A 61 50.34 -25.14 30.04
C GLN A 61 49.09 -26.02 29.87
N ALA A 62 49.21 -27.23 29.32
CA ALA A 62 48.12 -28.19 29.25
C ALA A 62 47.67 -28.65 30.65
N ALA A 63 48.60 -28.93 31.56
CA ALA A 63 48.30 -29.33 32.95
C ALA A 63 47.61 -28.20 33.73
N SER A 64 48.09 -26.97 33.59
CA SER A 64 47.45 -25.78 34.18
C SER A 64 46.05 -25.54 33.60
N ARG A 65 45.85 -25.75 32.29
CA ARG A 65 44.53 -25.64 31.66
C ARG A 65 43.55 -26.69 32.18
N GLU A 66 44.01 -27.89 32.52
CA GLU A 66 43.15 -28.91 33.14
C GLU A 66 42.71 -28.48 34.56
N LEU A 67 43.63 -27.99 35.39
CA LEU A 67 43.29 -27.41 36.70
C LEU A 67 42.31 -26.23 36.57
N ALA A 68 42.52 -25.35 35.59
CA ALA A 68 41.62 -24.24 35.30
C ALA A 68 40.23 -24.74 34.84
N ARG A 69 40.15 -25.78 34.01
CA ARG A 69 38.86 -26.39 33.60
C ARG A 69 38.09 -26.96 34.80
N ALA A 70 38.77 -27.57 35.76
CA ALA A 70 38.15 -28.08 36.98
C ALA A 70 37.55 -26.94 37.83
N LEU A 71 38.23 -25.79 37.90
CA LEU A 71 37.70 -24.56 38.51
C LEU A 71 36.48 -24.03 37.73
N LEU A 72 36.61 -23.89 36.42
CA LEU A 72 35.58 -23.36 35.52
C LEU A 72 34.31 -24.19 35.52
N THR A 73 34.40 -25.52 35.66
CA THR A 73 33.22 -26.39 35.67
C THR A 73 32.27 -26.07 36.84
N HIS A 74 32.81 -25.71 38.00
CA HIS A 74 31.99 -25.29 39.14
C HIS A 74 31.48 -23.85 39.03
N VAL A 75 32.26 -22.95 38.41
CA VAL A 75 31.83 -21.57 38.15
C VAL A 75 30.72 -21.52 37.10
N ARG A 76 30.79 -22.38 36.07
CA ARG A 76 29.76 -22.51 35.02
C ARG A 76 28.40 -22.96 35.57
N ALA A 77 28.39 -23.84 36.58
CA ALA A 77 27.15 -24.26 37.22
C ALA A 77 26.47 -23.08 37.94
N GLU A 78 27.24 -22.24 38.63
CA GLU A 78 26.74 -21.03 39.31
C GLU A 78 26.34 -19.92 38.34
N LEU A 79 27.15 -19.67 37.31
CA LEU A 79 26.80 -18.74 36.23
C LEU A 79 25.48 -19.13 35.57
N ARG A 80 25.24 -20.43 35.37
CA ARG A 80 23.99 -20.93 34.78
C ARG A 80 22.77 -20.71 35.70
N ILE A 81 22.94 -20.80 37.03
CA ILE A 81 21.87 -20.49 37.99
C ILE A 81 21.51 -19.00 37.91
N HIS A 82 22.50 -18.11 37.91
CA HIS A 82 22.25 -16.68 37.77
C HIS A 82 21.75 -16.29 36.37
N GLU A 83 22.21 -16.95 35.31
CA GLU A 83 21.66 -16.76 33.96
C GLU A 83 20.19 -17.18 33.87
N GLN A 84 19.76 -18.24 34.57
CA GLN A 84 18.34 -18.63 34.64
C GLN A 84 17.50 -17.59 35.38
N GLU A 85 17.98 -17.09 36.53
CA GLU A 85 17.33 -15.98 37.25
C GLU A 85 17.23 -14.70 36.40
N LEU A 86 18.16 -14.51 35.46
CA LEU A 86 18.20 -13.36 34.54
C LEU A 86 17.36 -13.59 33.27
N ALA A 87 17.22 -14.84 32.80
CA ALA A 87 16.42 -15.21 31.64
C ALA A 87 14.91 -15.05 31.88
N ASP A 88 14.46 -15.28 33.11
CA ASP A 88 13.09 -14.96 33.56
C ASP A 88 12.80 -13.45 33.54
N GLY A 89 13.84 -12.61 33.36
CA GLY A 89 13.77 -11.16 33.15
C GLY A 89 13.80 -10.69 31.68
N GLY A 90 13.69 -11.60 30.69
CA GLY A 90 13.37 -11.22 29.30
C GLY A 90 14.54 -10.98 28.33
N GLY A 91 15.68 -11.67 28.48
CA GLY A 91 16.82 -11.52 27.56
C GLY A 91 17.36 -12.85 27.02
N ALA A 92 16.99 -13.22 25.79
CA ALA A 92 17.58 -14.36 25.08
C ALA A 92 18.90 -13.98 24.39
N ARG A 93 19.95 -14.80 24.58
CA ARG A 93 21.11 -15.15 23.70
C ARG A 93 22.38 -15.46 24.55
N SER A 94 22.53 -16.71 24.99
CA SER A 94 23.61 -17.18 25.92
C SER A 94 24.86 -17.82 25.29
N GLY A 95 24.95 -17.96 23.95
CA GLY A 95 26.00 -18.81 23.34
C GLY A 95 27.43 -18.24 23.38
N ARG A 96 27.63 -16.98 22.97
CA ARG A 96 28.97 -16.36 22.87
C ARG A 96 29.51 -15.79 24.18
N ARG A 97 28.63 -15.52 25.15
CA ARG A 97 28.96 -14.90 26.46
C ARG A 97 29.80 -15.80 27.36
N LEU A 98 29.80 -17.11 27.11
CA LEU A 98 30.57 -18.06 27.91
C LEU A 98 32.07 -18.04 27.58
N GLU A 99 32.47 -17.63 26.37
CA GLU A 99 33.88 -17.67 25.93
C GLU A 99 34.71 -16.52 26.51
N SER A 100 34.16 -15.29 26.58
CA SER A 100 34.75 -14.12 27.24
C SER A 100 34.88 -14.32 28.74
N ALA A 101 33.81 -14.79 29.40
CA ALA A 101 33.83 -15.15 30.82
C ALA A 101 34.87 -16.26 31.11
N THR A 102 35.03 -17.22 30.19
CA THR A 102 36.07 -18.25 30.29
C THR A 102 37.47 -17.65 30.13
N ALA A 103 37.67 -16.64 29.28
CA ALA A 103 38.96 -15.95 29.11
C ALA A 103 39.34 -15.09 30.33
N SER A 104 38.41 -14.34 30.90
CA SER A 104 38.65 -13.52 32.11
C SER A 104 38.90 -14.38 33.35
N LEU A 105 38.22 -15.52 33.47
CA LEU A 105 38.48 -16.51 34.54
C LEU A 105 39.71 -17.38 34.27
N ALA A 106 40.08 -17.63 33.00
CA ALA A 106 41.32 -18.33 32.64
C ALA A 106 42.57 -17.47 32.88
N ASN A 107 42.41 -16.14 32.88
CA ASN A 107 43.44 -15.19 33.32
C ASN A 107 43.55 -15.06 34.84
N VAL A 108 42.73 -15.79 35.63
CA VAL A 108 43.06 -16.02 37.03
C VAL A 108 44.37 -16.80 37.03
N THR A 109 45.46 -16.09 37.32
CA THR A 109 46.75 -16.69 37.57
C THR A 109 46.51 -17.77 38.62
N LEU A 110 46.73 -19.04 38.26
CA LEU A 110 46.74 -20.15 39.21
C LEU A 110 48.00 -20.01 40.07
N GLU A 111 48.04 -18.97 40.89
CA GLU A 111 49.12 -18.66 41.81
C GLU A 111 49.22 -19.79 42.83
N GLY A 112 50.41 -20.37 42.93
CA GLY A 112 50.69 -21.51 43.79
C GLY A 112 50.64 -22.87 43.10
N VAL A 113 50.44 -22.94 41.77
CA VAL A 113 50.61 -24.20 41.03
C VAL A 113 52.09 -24.56 40.92
N THR A 114 52.44 -25.73 41.45
CA THR A 114 53.79 -26.30 41.40
C THR A 114 53.83 -27.48 40.43
N VAL A 115 55.00 -27.77 39.86
CA VAL A 115 55.20 -28.98 39.05
C VAL A 115 55.62 -30.11 39.99
N ASP A 116 54.72 -31.05 40.22
CA ASP A 116 54.95 -32.22 41.08
C ASP A 116 55.72 -33.32 40.33
N ALA A 117 55.44 -33.52 39.04
CA ALA A 117 56.20 -34.42 38.20
C ALA A 117 56.32 -33.90 36.76
N ALA A 118 57.46 -34.13 36.12
CA ALA A 118 57.64 -33.90 34.69
C ALA A 118 58.46 -35.06 34.10
N ARG A 119 57.99 -35.68 33.02
CA ARG A 119 58.66 -36.80 32.36
C ARG A 119 58.61 -36.62 30.84
N GLU A 120 59.73 -36.89 30.19
CA GLU A 120 59.82 -36.92 28.73
C GLU A 120 59.42 -38.32 28.24
N GLY A 121 58.49 -38.37 27.29
CA GLY A 121 58.03 -39.56 26.60
C GLY A 121 58.39 -39.51 25.12
N ARG A 122 58.09 -40.61 24.42
CA ARG A 122 58.52 -40.79 23.01
C ARG A 122 58.02 -39.72 22.03
N ASN A 123 56.84 -39.14 22.32
CA ASN A 123 56.13 -38.18 21.47
C ASN A 123 55.82 -36.87 22.21
N GLY A 124 56.65 -36.49 23.19
CA GLY A 124 56.51 -35.24 23.92
C GLY A 124 56.65 -35.38 25.43
N TRP A 125 56.31 -34.34 26.15
CA TRP A 125 56.42 -34.23 27.59
C TRP A 125 55.08 -34.51 28.26
N TYR A 126 55.14 -35.14 29.43
CA TYR A 126 54.08 -35.22 30.42
C TYR A 126 54.44 -34.36 31.63
N VAL A 127 53.49 -33.55 32.11
CA VAL A 127 53.62 -32.74 33.33
C VAL A 127 52.42 -32.99 34.24
N ARG A 128 52.69 -33.23 35.51
CA ARG A 128 51.72 -33.22 36.62
C ARG A 128 51.90 -31.94 37.41
N ALA A 129 50.89 -31.08 37.36
CA ALA A 129 50.80 -29.87 38.15
C ALA A 129 50.03 -30.16 39.44
N ALA A 130 50.43 -29.55 40.55
CA ALA A 130 49.79 -29.71 41.86
C ALA A 130 49.42 -28.34 42.44
N ILE A 131 48.26 -28.30 43.09
CA ILE A 131 47.80 -27.16 43.89
C ILE A 131 47.20 -27.68 45.20
N GLU A 132 47.45 -26.97 46.29
CA GLU A 132 46.84 -27.30 47.59
C GLU A 132 45.32 -27.17 47.51
N ARG A 133 44.58 -28.13 48.09
CA ARG A 133 43.13 -28.17 48.06
C ARG A 133 42.52 -26.94 48.75
N GLN A 134 43.08 -26.51 49.88
CA GLN A 134 42.67 -25.27 50.54
C GLN A 134 42.81 -24.07 49.60
N ARG A 135 43.93 -23.95 48.90
CA ARG A 135 44.15 -22.88 47.92
C ARG A 135 43.19 -22.97 46.74
N LEU A 136 42.92 -24.18 46.24
CA LEU A 136 41.92 -24.40 45.19
C LEU A 136 40.52 -24.02 45.67
N ASP A 137 40.17 -24.33 46.91
CA ASP A 137 38.87 -23.97 47.50
C ASP A 137 38.75 -22.46 47.75
N GLU A 138 39.83 -21.77 48.13
CA GLU A 138 39.90 -20.30 48.15
C GLU A 138 39.67 -19.71 46.75
N LEU A 139 40.34 -20.26 45.72
CA LEU A 139 40.14 -19.85 44.33
C LEU A 139 38.71 -20.11 43.86
N ARG A 140 38.10 -21.24 44.25
CA ARG A 140 36.68 -21.55 43.98
C ARG A 140 35.76 -20.55 44.66
N GLN A 141 35.98 -20.24 45.93
CA GLN A 141 35.16 -19.26 46.65
C GLN A 141 35.30 -17.86 46.05
N ARG A 142 36.52 -17.45 45.69
CA ARG A 142 36.78 -16.18 44.98
C ARG A 142 36.07 -16.13 43.63
N ALA A 143 36.21 -17.18 42.82
CA ALA A 143 35.56 -17.27 41.51
C ALA A 143 34.03 -17.31 41.62
N ARG A 144 33.46 -17.96 42.63
CA ARG A 144 32.01 -17.92 42.93
C ARG A 144 31.54 -16.51 43.26
N ARG A 145 32.27 -15.77 44.10
CA ARG A 145 31.94 -14.37 44.43
C ARG A 145 32.03 -13.44 43.20
N GLN A 146 32.99 -13.69 42.32
CA GLN A 146 33.19 -12.94 41.07
C GLN A 146 32.15 -13.29 40.00
N ALA A 147 31.64 -14.52 39.95
CA ALA A 147 30.74 -15.00 38.91
C ALA A 147 29.51 -14.10 38.71
N ALA A 148 28.89 -13.67 39.81
CA ALA A 148 27.72 -12.80 39.74
C ALA A 148 28.05 -11.40 39.17
N ALA A 149 29.19 -10.82 39.53
CA ALA A 149 29.65 -9.54 38.97
C ALA A 149 30.06 -9.68 37.50
N LEU A 150 30.69 -10.79 37.13
CA LEU A 150 31.08 -11.11 35.75
C LEU A 150 29.85 -11.28 34.84
N ALA A 151 28.77 -11.89 35.32
CA ALA A 151 27.53 -11.99 34.54
C ALA A 151 26.97 -10.60 34.19
N TRP A 152 26.94 -9.67 35.15
CA TRP A 152 26.53 -8.29 34.90
C TRP A 152 27.50 -7.53 33.99
N PHE A 153 28.80 -7.77 34.14
CA PHE A 153 29.83 -7.22 33.26
C PHE A 153 29.55 -7.58 31.79
N GLU A 154 29.33 -8.86 31.50
CA GLU A 154 29.05 -9.35 30.14
C GLU A 154 27.73 -8.80 29.58
N ILE A 155 26.70 -8.68 30.42
CA ILE A 155 25.42 -8.06 30.02
C ILE A 155 25.64 -6.60 29.64
N THR A 156 26.37 -5.85 30.47
CA THR A 156 26.64 -4.42 30.23
C THR A 156 27.48 -4.21 28.97
N VAL A 157 28.47 -5.06 28.68
CA VAL A 157 29.25 -5.01 27.43
C VAL A 157 28.37 -5.21 26.20
N ALA A 158 27.44 -6.16 26.26
CA ALA A 158 26.60 -6.54 25.12
C ALA A 158 25.41 -5.60 24.87
N GLU A 159 25.20 -4.61 25.72
CA GLU A 159 24.03 -3.75 25.69
C GLU A 159 24.31 -2.45 24.92
N GLU A 160 23.60 -2.27 23.80
CA GLU A 160 23.76 -1.11 22.93
C GLU A 160 22.96 0.10 23.42
N GLN A 161 21.86 -0.13 24.15
CA GLN A 161 21.05 0.99 24.67
C GLN A 161 21.68 1.57 25.95
N PRO A 162 22.04 2.86 25.97
CA PRO A 162 22.77 3.47 27.09
C PRO A 162 22.01 3.35 28.41
N GLY A 163 20.69 3.54 28.40
CA GLY A 163 19.87 3.41 29.60
C GLY A 163 19.86 1.98 30.16
N ARG A 164 19.82 0.97 29.29
CA ARG A 164 19.92 -0.44 29.70
C ARG A 164 21.32 -0.78 30.20
N ALA A 165 22.36 -0.30 29.52
CA ALA A 165 23.76 -0.50 29.91
C ALA A 165 24.04 0.09 31.30
N ILE A 166 23.55 1.31 31.58
CA ILE A 166 23.62 1.95 32.89
C ILE A 166 22.91 1.11 33.96
N ARG A 167 21.68 0.64 33.71
CA ARG A 167 20.95 -0.21 34.68
C ARG A 167 21.70 -1.49 34.99
N ALA A 168 22.23 -2.16 33.96
CA ALA A 168 23.05 -3.35 34.11
C ALA A 168 24.33 -3.05 34.91
N ALA A 169 24.99 -1.92 34.63
CA ALA A 169 26.19 -1.51 35.34
C ALA A 169 25.93 -1.18 36.82
N LEU A 170 24.81 -0.50 37.14
CA LEU A 170 24.41 -0.21 38.52
C LEU A 170 24.12 -1.49 39.32
N ARG A 171 23.46 -2.46 38.68
CA ARG A 171 23.22 -3.78 39.28
C ARG A 171 24.54 -4.52 39.48
N GLY A 172 25.41 -4.52 38.48
CA GLY A 172 26.75 -5.11 38.55
C GLY A 172 27.60 -4.51 39.67
N LEU A 173 27.60 -3.18 39.80
CA LEU A 173 28.30 -2.46 40.86
C LEU A 173 27.75 -2.80 42.26
N THR A 174 26.43 -2.87 42.39
CA THR A 174 25.76 -3.28 43.65
C THR A 174 26.11 -4.72 44.01
N VAL A 175 26.11 -5.63 43.04
CA VAL A 175 26.49 -7.03 43.23
C VAL A 175 27.96 -7.13 43.61
N ALA A 176 28.85 -6.42 42.92
CA ALA A 176 30.28 -6.43 43.19
C ALA A 176 30.61 -5.89 44.60
N ALA A 177 29.93 -4.84 45.04
CA ALA A 177 30.02 -4.32 46.40
C ALA A 177 29.52 -5.35 47.43
N ARG A 178 28.34 -5.95 47.19
CA ARG A 178 27.73 -6.94 48.09
C ARG A 178 28.57 -8.22 48.22
N THR A 179 29.20 -8.68 47.14
CA THR A 179 30.04 -9.90 47.15
C THR A 179 31.51 -9.61 47.49
N GLY A 180 31.87 -8.34 47.71
CA GLY A 180 33.22 -7.93 48.11
C GLY A 180 34.27 -8.09 47.00
N VAL A 181 33.87 -7.99 45.72
CA VAL A 181 34.73 -8.15 44.54
C VAL A 181 34.92 -6.84 43.77
N ILE A 182 34.59 -5.69 44.35
CA ILE A 182 34.65 -4.39 43.67
C ILE A 182 36.08 -4.03 43.20
N GLU A 183 37.10 -4.33 44.00
CA GLU A 183 38.52 -4.10 43.67
C GLU A 183 39.17 -5.27 42.91
N GLU A 184 38.40 -6.31 42.59
CA GLU A 184 38.92 -7.48 41.89
C GLU A 184 39.14 -7.16 40.41
N ALA A 185 40.28 -7.64 39.88
CA ALA A 185 40.64 -7.40 38.50
C ALA A 185 39.70 -8.13 37.53
N VAL A 186 39.34 -7.45 36.45
CA VAL A 186 38.62 -7.99 35.31
C VAL A 186 39.35 -7.57 34.04
N TYR A 187 39.42 -8.47 33.07
CA TYR A 187 39.99 -8.23 31.76
C TYR A 187 38.90 -8.27 30.69
N HIS A 188 38.96 -7.33 29.75
CA HIS A 188 38.17 -7.37 28.53
C HIS A 188 39.05 -6.99 27.34
N PRO A 189 38.91 -7.66 26.18
CA PRO A 189 39.76 -7.39 25.01
C PRO A 189 39.79 -5.92 24.58
N GLU A 190 38.66 -5.22 24.74
CA GLU A 190 38.52 -3.81 24.30
C GLU A 190 38.92 -2.79 25.37
N VAL A 191 38.88 -3.16 26.65
CA VAL A 191 39.07 -2.22 27.78
C VAL A 191 40.40 -2.45 28.50
N GLY A 192 41.03 -3.60 28.31
CA GLY A 192 42.26 -3.99 29.02
C GLY A 192 41.98 -4.47 30.44
N ASN A 193 42.97 -4.34 31.32
CA ASN A 193 42.88 -4.71 32.73
C ASN A 193 42.29 -3.54 33.55
N THR A 194 41.21 -3.81 34.28
CA THR A 194 40.56 -2.85 35.19
C THR A 194 40.02 -3.60 36.42
N THR A 195 39.29 -2.94 37.32
CA THR A 195 38.54 -3.59 38.40
C THR A 195 37.05 -3.57 38.08
N PHE A 196 36.26 -4.46 38.69
CA PHE A 196 34.80 -4.44 38.52
C PHE A 196 34.20 -3.07 38.88
N GLY A 197 34.62 -2.48 40.00
CA GLY A 197 34.20 -1.16 40.43
C GLY A 197 34.50 -0.10 39.39
N ALA A 198 35.79 0.10 39.08
CA ALA A 198 36.22 1.13 38.14
C ALA A 198 35.54 1.00 36.77
N TRP A 199 35.35 -0.24 36.30
CA TRP A 199 34.68 -0.48 35.02
C TRP A 199 33.20 -0.10 35.03
N PHE A 200 32.42 -0.60 35.99
CA PHE A 200 30.99 -0.27 36.06
C PHE A 200 30.78 1.24 36.27
N GLU A 201 31.61 1.88 37.10
CA GLU A 201 31.56 3.33 37.30
C GLU A 201 31.86 4.08 35.99
N GLN A 202 32.90 3.68 35.26
CA GLN A 202 33.25 4.28 33.97
C GLN A 202 32.12 4.13 32.96
N VAL A 203 31.52 2.94 32.82
CA VAL A 203 30.38 2.73 31.92
C VAL A 203 29.21 3.61 32.30
N ILE A 204 28.88 3.73 33.60
CA ILE A 204 27.78 4.62 34.03
C ILE A 204 28.09 6.07 33.64
N LEU A 205 29.33 6.53 33.83
CA LEU A 205 29.74 7.89 33.48
C LEU A 205 29.67 8.17 31.98
N GLU A 206 30.27 7.31 31.17
CA GLU A 206 30.31 7.43 29.72
C GLU A 206 28.91 7.38 29.13
N ARG A 207 28.14 6.34 29.48
CA ARG A 207 26.78 6.14 28.96
C ARG A 207 25.78 7.16 29.49
N SER A 208 26.04 7.81 30.62
CA SER A 208 25.20 8.93 31.06
C SER A 208 25.36 10.15 30.15
N GLY A 209 26.52 10.32 29.51
CA GLY A 209 26.73 11.33 28.48
C GLY A 209 25.97 11.06 27.19
N ASP A 210 25.70 9.77 26.90
CA ASP A 210 24.89 9.32 25.77
C ASP A 210 23.38 9.48 26.00
N LEU A 211 22.95 9.94 27.18
CA LEU A 211 21.55 10.20 27.52
C LEU A 211 21.22 11.68 27.44
N ARG A 212 20.03 11.97 26.92
CA ARG A 212 19.41 13.29 26.99
C ARG A 212 18.08 13.21 27.73
N ILE A 213 17.87 14.15 28.64
CA ILE A 213 16.62 14.29 29.40
C ILE A 213 15.86 15.50 28.85
N LEU A 214 14.67 15.27 28.28
CA LEU A 214 13.81 16.31 27.74
C LEU A 214 12.63 16.56 28.70
N PRO A 215 12.54 17.74 29.34
CA PRO A 215 11.32 18.14 30.03
C PRO A 215 10.20 18.45 29.03
N LEU A 216 9.13 17.67 29.10
CA LEU A 216 7.89 17.85 28.34
C LEU A 216 6.88 18.52 29.28
N VAL A 217 6.48 19.74 28.96
CA VAL A 217 5.54 20.53 29.77
C VAL A 217 4.13 20.28 29.24
N GLU A 218 3.25 19.78 30.11
CA GLU A 218 1.84 19.49 29.82
C GLU A 218 0.95 20.23 30.84
N GLU A 219 -0.36 20.31 30.60
CA GLU A 219 -1.31 20.97 31.52
C GLU A 219 -1.27 20.38 32.95
N ASP A 220 -1.09 19.06 33.05
CA ASP A 220 -1.09 18.29 34.30
C ASP A 220 0.27 18.26 35.04
N GLY A 221 1.31 18.88 34.46
CA GLY A 221 2.65 18.97 35.05
C GLY A 221 3.79 18.72 34.06
N VAL A 222 4.94 18.30 34.57
CA VAL A 222 6.15 18.07 33.74
C VAL A 222 6.44 16.58 33.67
N ARG A 223 6.55 16.04 32.46
CA ARG A 223 7.05 14.69 32.19
C ARG A 223 8.48 14.78 31.68
N LEU A 224 9.25 13.71 31.83
CA LEU A 224 10.62 13.64 31.34
C LEU A 224 10.73 12.52 30.31
N ALA A 225 11.14 12.85 29.09
CA ALA A 225 11.59 11.85 28.13
C ALA A 225 13.09 11.59 28.30
N VAL A 226 13.46 10.31 28.38
CA VAL A 226 14.86 9.87 28.40
C VAL A 226 15.15 9.21 27.07
N ILE A 227 16.03 9.85 26.30
CA ILE A 227 16.38 9.42 24.95
C ILE A 227 17.88 9.25 24.80
N HIS A 228 18.30 8.46 23.83
CA HIS A 228 19.69 8.45 23.37
C HIS A 228 20.02 9.80 22.72
N ALA A 229 21.17 10.40 23.04
CA ALA A 229 21.54 11.74 22.62
C ALA A 229 21.62 11.90 21.08
N ASP A 230 22.16 10.90 20.37
CA ASP A 230 22.30 10.96 18.91
C ASP A 230 21.13 10.35 18.13
N SER A 231 20.66 9.15 18.50
CA SER A 231 19.61 8.44 17.76
C SER A 231 18.18 8.84 18.16
N TYR A 232 18.04 9.61 19.23
CA TYR A 232 16.77 9.95 19.89
C TYR A 232 15.93 8.74 20.30
N ARG A 233 16.52 7.53 20.29
CA ARG A 233 15.82 6.31 20.66
C ARG A 233 15.36 6.36 22.12
N PRO A 234 14.09 6.04 22.43
CA PRO A 234 13.59 6.08 23.79
C PRO A 234 14.30 5.05 24.68
N GLN A 235 14.41 5.36 25.98
CA GLN A 235 15.07 4.50 26.98
C GLN A 235 14.04 3.94 27.97
N PRO A 236 13.38 2.80 27.65
CA PRO A 236 12.28 2.28 28.45
C PRO A 236 12.71 1.64 29.78
N GLY A 237 11.90 1.86 30.82
CA GLY A 237 12.13 1.38 32.18
C GLY A 237 13.32 2.02 32.90
N PHE A 238 13.84 3.15 32.40
CA PHE A 238 14.97 3.85 32.98
C PHE A 238 14.54 4.57 34.27
N PRO A 239 15.20 4.30 35.42
CA PRO A 239 14.80 4.88 36.69
C PRO A 239 15.39 6.29 36.88
N LEU A 240 14.57 7.22 37.36
CA LEU A 240 14.96 8.60 37.65
C LEU A 240 14.56 8.99 39.08
N GLU A 241 15.32 9.90 39.67
CA GLU A 241 14.98 10.62 40.90
C GLU A 241 14.96 12.12 40.63
N VAL A 242 13.84 12.77 40.92
CA VAL A 242 13.61 14.20 40.69
C VAL A 242 12.91 14.78 41.92
N ASP A 243 13.52 15.76 42.58
CA ASP A 243 13.01 16.34 43.84
C ASP A 243 12.60 15.29 44.91
N GLY A 244 13.36 14.19 44.99
CA GLY A 244 13.09 13.07 45.90
C GLY A 244 11.97 12.12 45.45
N GLN A 245 11.27 12.41 44.36
CA GLN A 245 10.31 11.50 43.74
C GLN A 245 11.02 10.53 42.80
N ARG A 246 10.69 9.24 42.92
CA ARG A 246 11.19 8.19 42.03
C ARG A 246 10.23 8.00 40.87
N LEU A 247 10.78 8.01 39.67
CA LEU A 247 10.06 7.83 38.41
C LEU A 247 10.71 6.72 37.60
N THR A 248 9.97 6.18 36.66
CA THR A 248 10.46 5.20 35.69
C THR A 248 9.81 5.52 34.35
N THR A 249 10.58 5.41 33.27
CA THR A 249 10.08 5.64 31.93
C THR A 249 9.26 4.47 31.40
N ASP A 250 8.22 4.76 30.63
CA ASP A 250 7.40 3.80 29.89
C ASP A 250 8.08 3.31 28.60
N GLU A 251 7.33 2.66 27.69
CA GLU A 251 7.83 2.13 26.42
C GLU A 251 8.35 3.23 25.47
N GLU A 252 7.77 4.43 25.56
CA GLU A 252 8.17 5.62 24.80
C GLU A 252 9.33 6.37 25.47
N GLY A 253 9.85 5.85 26.59
CA GLY A 253 10.94 6.51 27.32
C GLY A 253 10.46 7.73 28.11
N ILE A 254 9.16 7.87 28.38
CA ILE A 254 8.56 9.03 29.06
C ILE A 254 8.14 8.65 30.49
N THR A 255 8.37 9.52 31.46
CA THR A 255 7.91 9.30 32.84
C THR A 255 6.44 9.66 33.03
N ALA A 256 5.83 9.18 34.12
CA ALA A 256 4.63 9.81 34.66
C ALA A 256 4.87 11.30 35.00
N ALA A 257 3.81 12.10 34.99
CA ALA A 257 3.87 13.53 35.28
C ALA A 257 4.29 13.80 36.74
N LEU A 258 5.19 14.77 36.91
CA LEU A 258 5.55 15.35 38.20
C LEU A 258 4.41 16.27 38.66
N LYS A 259 3.44 15.71 39.39
CA LYS A 259 2.26 16.43 39.89
C LYS A 259 2.57 17.25 41.15
N GLY A 260 2.03 18.47 41.23
CA GLY A 260 1.73 19.12 42.50
C GLY A 260 2.87 19.87 43.21
N LYS A 261 4.00 20.13 42.55
CA LYS A 261 4.98 21.12 42.99
C LYS A 261 5.55 21.85 41.79
N THR A 262 5.53 23.18 41.82
CA THR A 262 6.35 24.00 40.92
C THR A 262 7.78 23.50 41.05
N LEU A 263 8.31 22.85 40.01
CA LEU A 263 9.69 22.40 40.01
C LEU A 263 10.57 23.62 40.32
N ALA A 264 11.35 23.56 41.40
CA ALA A 264 12.21 24.67 41.76
C ALA A 264 13.30 24.85 40.69
N GLY A 265 13.73 26.09 40.45
CA GLY A 265 14.90 26.37 39.63
C GLY A 265 16.12 25.57 40.12
N GLY A 266 16.81 24.90 39.20
CA GLY A 266 18.00 24.08 39.52
C GLY A 266 17.69 22.66 40.00
N THR A 267 16.48 22.14 39.78
CA THR A 267 16.11 20.76 40.17
C THR A 267 16.98 19.74 39.44
N ALA A 268 17.73 18.94 40.20
CA ALA A 268 18.62 17.92 39.64
C ALA A 268 17.86 16.63 39.32
N VAL A 269 18.01 16.13 38.10
CA VAL A 269 17.57 14.78 37.70
C VAL A 269 18.72 13.81 37.96
N ARG A 270 18.44 12.72 38.68
CA ARG A 270 19.48 11.78 39.12
C ARG A 270 19.10 10.33 38.85
N ILE A 271 20.10 9.46 38.84
CA ILE A 271 19.93 8.01 38.94
C ILE A 271 19.67 7.66 40.42
N PRO A 272 18.53 7.04 40.77
CA PRO A 272 18.23 6.61 42.14
C PRO A 272 19.13 5.46 42.58
N ASP A 273 19.33 5.32 43.89
CA ASP A 273 19.97 4.15 44.55
C ASP A 273 21.35 3.73 44.02
N SER A 274 22.02 4.58 43.25
CA SER A 274 23.38 4.33 42.79
C SER A 274 24.36 4.38 43.96
N PRO A 275 25.37 3.51 44.07
CA PRO A 275 26.42 3.66 45.07
C PRO A 275 27.43 4.77 44.72
N LEU A 276 27.33 5.38 43.53
CA LEU A 276 28.24 6.44 43.06
C LEU A 276 28.17 7.70 43.93
N PRO A 277 29.24 8.52 43.99
CA PRO A 277 29.17 9.87 44.53
C PRO A 277 28.06 10.72 43.86
N THR A 278 27.38 11.59 44.61
CA THR A 278 26.21 12.38 44.16
C THR A 278 26.43 13.17 42.87
N ARG A 279 27.66 13.65 42.62
CA ARG A 279 28.02 14.39 41.40
C ARG A 279 27.90 13.55 40.13
N TYR A 280 28.12 12.25 40.23
CA TYR A 280 28.09 11.30 39.11
C TYR A 280 26.72 10.68 38.89
N ARG A 281 25.80 10.84 39.85
CA ARG A 281 24.41 10.42 39.69
C ARG A 281 23.58 11.41 38.88
N ARG A 282 24.08 12.64 38.68
CA ARG A 282 23.31 13.72 38.06
C ARG A 282 23.33 13.58 36.54
N LEU A 283 22.15 13.44 35.96
CA LEU A 283 21.94 13.34 34.51
C LEU A 283 21.65 14.71 33.88
N ALA A 284 20.82 15.51 34.55
CA ALA A 284 20.43 16.83 34.06
C ALA A 284 20.11 17.79 35.22
N THR A 285 20.02 19.07 34.90
CA THR A 285 19.50 20.11 35.80
C THR A 285 18.35 20.84 35.09
N LEU A 286 17.16 20.75 35.65
CA LEU A 286 15.96 21.42 35.15
C LEU A 286 15.93 22.85 35.68
N ASN A 287 15.58 23.79 34.82
CA ASN A 287 15.45 25.20 35.17
C ASN A 287 14.11 25.74 34.65
N PRO A 288 12.99 25.42 35.32
CA PRO A 288 11.65 25.82 34.88
C PRO A 288 11.47 27.32 34.70
N ASP A 289 12.16 28.12 35.51
CA ASP A 289 12.15 29.58 35.39
C ASP A 289 12.64 30.09 34.02
N ARG A 290 13.40 29.28 33.27
CA ARG A 290 13.88 29.61 31.92
C ARG A 290 12.93 29.17 30.81
N TRP A 291 11.92 28.38 31.14
CA TRP A 291 11.01 27.80 30.16
C TRP A 291 9.86 28.76 29.83
N ALA A 292 9.36 29.48 30.84
CA ALA A 292 8.24 30.41 30.71
C ALA A 292 8.45 31.52 29.67
N ASP A 293 9.69 31.92 29.39
CA ASP A 293 10.03 32.98 28.42
C ASP A 293 10.36 32.43 27.01
N LEU A 294 10.15 31.14 26.74
CA LEU A 294 10.48 30.54 25.46
C LEU A 294 9.39 30.79 24.42
N GLU A 295 9.74 31.58 23.40
CA GLU A 295 8.90 31.79 22.21
C GLU A 295 8.89 30.57 21.26
N ARG A 296 9.87 29.66 21.40
CA ARG A 296 10.03 28.45 20.59
C ARG A 296 10.60 27.29 21.40
N GLY A 297 10.10 26.09 21.13
CA GLY A 297 10.67 24.82 21.61
C GLY A 297 11.34 24.03 20.48
N GLU A 298 11.99 22.92 20.83
CA GLU A 298 12.51 21.95 19.85
C GLU A 298 11.72 20.63 19.90
N LEU A 299 11.19 20.19 18.77
CA LEU A 299 10.65 18.84 18.59
C LEU A 299 11.77 17.87 18.25
N PHE A 300 11.88 16.79 19.00
CA PHE A 300 12.75 15.64 18.72
C PHE A 300 11.94 14.50 18.10
N ILE A 301 12.40 13.97 16.97
CA ILE A 301 11.67 12.96 16.20
C ILE A 301 12.55 11.72 16.04
N HIS A 302 12.05 10.59 16.52
CA HIS A 302 12.66 9.27 16.33
C HIS A 302 11.72 8.38 15.49
N THR A 303 12.29 7.60 14.57
CA THR A 303 11.57 6.54 13.86
C THR A 303 12.34 5.24 13.86
N GLU A 304 11.61 4.12 13.81
CA GLU A 304 12.15 2.79 13.61
C GLU A 304 11.55 2.18 12.32
N PRO A 305 12.35 1.95 11.25
CA PRO A 305 13.77 2.30 11.13
C PRO A 305 14.00 3.82 11.00
N ALA A 306 15.24 4.25 11.25
CA ALA A 306 15.70 5.62 11.00
C ALA A 306 15.80 5.93 9.49
N GLY A 307 15.90 7.22 9.15
CA GLY A 307 16.08 7.70 7.77
C GLY A 307 14.80 8.12 7.05
N ALA A 308 13.68 8.20 7.76
CA ALA A 308 12.40 8.66 7.22
C ALA A 308 12.38 10.19 7.06
N THR A 309 11.54 10.70 6.15
CA THR A 309 11.33 12.14 6.01
C THR A 309 10.12 12.55 6.86
N ALA A 310 10.38 13.28 7.94
CA ALA A 310 9.37 13.83 8.83
C ALA A 310 9.01 15.26 8.40
N LEU A 311 7.73 15.53 8.19
CA LEU A 311 7.17 16.82 7.79
C LEU A 311 6.27 17.35 8.92
N VAL A 312 6.45 18.61 9.29
CA VAL A 312 5.58 19.35 10.21
C VAL A 312 5.24 20.68 9.54
N ASP A 313 3.96 20.90 9.22
CA ASP A 313 3.48 22.10 8.50
C ASP A 313 4.31 22.45 7.25
N GLY A 314 4.69 21.42 6.48
CA GLY A 314 5.50 21.57 5.27
C GLY A 314 7.01 21.82 5.51
N ARG A 315 7.48 21.86 6.76
CA ARG A 315 8.92 21.86 7.09
C ARG A 315 9.41 20.45 7.36
N GLY A 316 10.45 20.03 6.64
CA GLY A 316 10.95 18.66 6.69
C GLY A 316 12.27 18.48 7.43
N THR A 317 12.46 17.31 8.04
CA THR A 317 13.75 16.80 8.54
C THR A 317 13.87 15.30 8.29
N THR A 318 15.09 14.77 8.28
CA THR A 318 15.33 13.31 8.21
C THR A 318 15.46 12.77 9.62
N THR A 319 14.82 11.63 9.91
CA THR A 319 14.85 11.02 11.25
C THR A 319 16.13 10.19 11.46
N PRO A 320 16.70 10.16 12.69
CA PRO A 320 16.36 11.00 13.82
C PRO A 320 16.66 12.47 13.55
N GLY A 321 15.70 13.35 13.85
CA GLY A 321 15.72 14.74 13.44
C GLY A 321 15.18 15.67 14.51
N ARG A 322 15.52 16.96 14.41
CA ARG A 322 14.96 18.00 15.28
C ARG A 322 14.41 19.16 14.47
N LEU A 323 13.34 19.77 14.95
CA LEU A 323 12.69 20.92 14.32
C LEU A 323 12.34 21.97 15.38
N PRO A 324 12.69 23.25 15.18
CA PRO A 324 12.20 24.32 16.04
C PRO A 324 10.72 24.59 15.73
N LEU A 325 9.89 24.61 16.77
CA LEU A 325 8.45 24.87 16.68
C LEU A 325 8.06 26.03 17.60
N GLU A 326 7.03 26.78 17.19
CA GLU A 326 6.35 27.72 18.07
C GLU A 326 5.33 26.93 18.92
N PRO A 327 4.84 27.46 20.05
CA PRO A 327 3.79 26.78 20.80
C PRO A 327 2.53 26.58 19.96
N GLY A 328 1.93 25.38 20.04
CA GLY A 328 0.75 25.01 19.28
C GLY A 328 0.63 23.52 19.00
N GLU A 329 -0.47 23.17 18.34
CA GLU A 329 -0.78 21.80 17.90
C GLU A 329 -0.35 21.62 16.44
N TYR A 330 0.38 20.53 16.17
CA TYR A 330 0.99 20.24 14.89
C TYR A 330 0.67 18.82 14.44
N THR A 331 0.52 18.63 13.13
CA THR A 331 0.47 17.29 12.53
C THR A 331 1.87 16.91 12.04
N LEU A 332 2.43 15.85 12.62
CA LEU A 332 3.68 15.24 12.17
C LEU A 332 3.36 14.12 11.18
N GLU A 333 3.71 14.33 9.92
CA GLU A 333 3.64 13.33 8.86
C GLU A 333 5.03 12.75 8.61
N VAL A 334 5.19 11.44 8.81
CA VAL A 334 6.40 10.72 8.44
C VAL A 334 6.14 10.02 7.12
N THR A 335 6.82 10.48 6.08
CA THR A 335 6.71 9.94 4.72
C THR A 335 7.72 8.82 4.47
N ASP A 336 7.35 7.90 3.57
CA ASP A 336 7.94 6.58 3.32
C ASP A 336 9.48 6.51 3.50
N ALA A 337 9.91 5.59 4.37
CA ALA A 337 11.31 5.20 4.54
C ALA A 337 11.58 3.87 3.83
N GLY A 338 11.85 3.91 2.52
CA GLY A 338 12.08 2.71 1.73
C GLY A 338 10.84 1.81 1.62
N GLU A 339 10.92 0.57 2.11
CA GLU A 339 9.83 -0.42 2.09
C GLU A 339 8.91 -0.32 3.32
N ARG A 340 8.78 0.84 3.97
CA ARG A 340 7.98 1.02 5.19
C ARG A 340 6.91 2.09 4.96
N ARG A 341 5.70 1.83 5.48
CA ARG A 341 4.54 2.72 5.33
C ARG A 341 4.73 3.94 6.23
N GLY A 342 4.48 5.12 5.68
CA GLY A 342 4.42 6.36 6.46
C GLY A 342 3.40 6.32 7.61
N ALA A 343 3.57 7.21 8.57
CA ALA A 343 2.72 7.32 9.75
C ALA A 343 2.46 8.80 10.06
N GLU A 344 1.34 9.07 10.71
CA GLU A 344 0.93 10.43 11.09
C GLU A 344 0.58 10.44 12.58
N THR A 345 0.99 11.49 13.28
CA THR A 345 0.63 11.72 14.69
C THR A 345 0.50 13.20 14.98
N THR A 346 -0.35 13.54 15.94
CA THR A 346 -0.45 14.90 16.47
C THR A 346 0.61 15.12 17.53
N ILE A 347 1.24 16.30 17.49
CA ILE A 347 2.20 16.78 18.47
C ILE A 347 1.67 18.08 19.05
N ASP A 348 1.63 18.16 20.38
CA ASP A 348 1.29 19.39 21.09
C ASP A 348 2.56 19.95 21.77
N LEU A 349 2.82 21.23 21.56
CA LEU A 349 3.88 21.98 22.24
C LEU A 349 3.23 23.12 23.03
N ALA A 350 3.07 22.92 24.33
CA ALA A 350 2.48 23.91 25.23
C ALA A 350 3.30 25.22 25.28
N GLU A 351 2.64 26.32 25.66
CA GLU A 351 3.31 27.61 25.83
C GLU A 351 4.40 27.53 26.91
N GLY A 352 5.60 28.02 26.57
CA GLY A 352 6.79 27.91 27.42
C GLY A 352 7.36 26.48 27.54
N ALA A 353 6.89 25.51 26.75
CA ALA A 353 7.51 24.18 26.72
C ALA A 353 8.85 24.22 25.95
N PRO A 354 9.98 23.78 26.54
CA PRO A 354 11.27 23.80 25.85
C PRO A 354 11.36 22.73 24.77
N TYR A 355 10.63 21.61 24.92
CA TYR A 355 10.76 20.46 24.04
C TYR A 355 9.42 19.74 23.82
N ALA A 356 9.29 19.14 22.64
CA ALA A 356 8.35 18.07 22.34
C ALA A 356 9.13 16.83 21.87
N TYR A 357 8.53 15.65 21.99
CA TYR A 357 9.17 14.40 21.57
C TYR A 357 8.16 13.48 20.90
N ALA A 358 8.55 12.92 19.76
CA ALA A 358 7.76 11.99 18.97
C ALA A 358 8.58 10.73 18.65
N THR A 359 7.97 9.56 18.85
CA THR A 359 8.54 8.27 18.47
C THR A 359 7.53 7.51 17.63
N LEU A 360 7.92 7.06 16.44
CA LEU A 360 7.03 6.31 15.54
C LEU A 360 7.71 5.03 15.05
N GLU A 361 7.01 3.90 15.17
CA GLU A 361 7.42 2.64 14.55
C GLU A 361 6.73 2.52 13.18
N LEU A 362 7.52 2.46 12.10
CA LEU A 362 6.98 2.39 10.74
C LEU A 362 6.71 0.94 10.38
N ALA A 363 5.49 0.64 9.92
CA ALA A 363 5.09 -0.69 9.51
C ALA A 363 5.75 -1.11 8.20
N GLU A 364 6.12 -2.39 8.05
CA GLU A 364 6.61 -2.94 6.77
C GLU A 364 5.55 -2.85 5.68
N ARG A 365 5.98 -2.49 4.47
CA ARG A 365 5.19 -2.61 3.25
C ARG A 365 5.41 -4.01 2.72
N HIS A 366 4.33 -4.76 2.70
CA HIS A 366 4.26 -6.03 2.00
C HIS A 366 3.78 -5.75 0.57
N PHE A 367 4.35 -6.44 -0.41
CA PHE A 367 4.05 -6.23 -1.82
C PHE A 367 3.55 -7.51 -2.47
N GLY A 368 2.65 -7.36 -3.45
CA GLY A 368 2.34 -8.39 -4.44
C GLY A 368 2.60 -7.86 -5.86
N ARG A 369 2.35 -8.70 -6.87
CA ARG A 369 2.49 -8.37 -8.28
C ARG A 369 1.14 -8.44 -8.99
N LEU A 370 0.84 -7.42 -9.78
CA LEU A 370 -0.30 -7.38 -10.69
C LEU A 370 0.20 -7.42 -12.13
N ASP A 371 -0.32 -8.35 -12.92
CA ASP A 371 -0.12 -8.46 -14.38
C ASP A 371 -1.50 -8.45 -15.04
N LEU A 372 -1.95 -7.27 -15.47
CA LEU A 372 -3.25 -7.07 -16.07
C LEU A 372 -3.07 -6.78 -17.56
N ARG A 373 -3.84 -7.45 -18.41
CA ARG A 373 -3.79 -7.26 -19.87
C ARG A 373 -5.19 -7.16 -20.43
N VAL A 374 -5.34 -6.40 -21.49
CA VAL A 374 -6.56 -6.28 -22.28
C VAL A 374 -6.22 -6.71 -23.70
N ALA A 375 -7.12 -7.47 -24.33
CA ALA A 375 -6.90 -7.94 -25.71
C ALA A 375 -6.71 -6.82 -26.74
N ASP A 376 -7.11 -5.58 -26.41
CA ASP A 376 -6.98 -4.39 -27.23
C ASP A 376 -6.03 -3.39 -26.55
N ASP A 377 -4.99 -2.98 -27.28
CA ASP A 377 -3.93 -2.08 -26.80
C ASP A 377 -4.43 -0.64 -26.57
N ASP A 378 -5.55 -0.25 -27.20
CA ASP A 378 -6.13 1.08 -27.04
C ASP A 378 -6.98 1.22 -25.76
N ALA A 379 -7.35 0.11 -25.13
CA ALA A 379 -8.07 0.11 -23.86
C ALA A 379 -7.17 0.61 -22.71
N ARG A 380 -7.71 1.47 -21.85
CA ARG A 380 -7.03 1.98 -20.67
C ARG A 380 -7.33 1.12 -19.45
N ILE A 381 -6.29 0.72 -18.72
CA ILE A 381 -6.37 0.09 -17.40
C ILE A 381 -6.08 1.17 -16.35
N ARG A 382 -6.98 1.33 -15.38
CA ARG A 382 -6.83 2.23 -14.23
C ARG A 382 -6.99 1.46 -12.93
N ILE A 383 -6.00 1.56 -12.06
CA ILE A 383 -6.01 0.95 -10.72
C ILE A 383 -6.13 2.03 -9.65
N THR A 384 -7.07 1.84 -8.72
CA THR A 384 -7.24 2.69 -7.53
C THR A 384 -7.19 1.84 -6.27
N ARG A 385 -6.44 2.26 -5.24
CA ARG A 385 -6.34 1.51 -3.98
C ARG A 385 -7.42 1.92 -2.98
N GLY A 386 -8.46 1.10 -2.86
CA GLY A 386 -9.57 1.32 -1.93
C GLY A 386 -10.51 2.48 -2.30
N PRO A 387 -11.57 2.73 -1.49
CA PRO A 387 -12.72 3.56 -1.89
C PRO A 387 -12.48 5.08 -1.86
N ARG A 388 -11.29 5.56 -1.51
CA ARG A 388 -10.98 7.00 -1.42
C ARG A 388 -10.45 7.52 -2.76
N LYS A 389 -11.05 8.59 -3.28
CA LYS A 389 -10.73 9.20 -4.58
C LYS A 389 -9.28 9.74 -4.71
N ASP A 390 -8.56 9.89 -3.60
CA ASP A 390 -7.17 10.39 -3.57
C ASP A 390 -6.12 9.27 -3.41
N ALA A 391 -6.52 8.00 -3.58
CA ALA A 391 -5.59 6.89 -3.53
C ALA A 391 -4.63 6.85 -4.74
N THR A 392 -3.45 6.27 -4.54
CA THR A 392 -2.43 6.07 -5.57
C THR A 392 -3.07 5.51 -6.85
N ARG A 393 -2.99 6.28 -7.93
CA ARG A 393 -3.59 5.95 -9.23
C ARG A 393 -2.51 5.47 -10.18
N HIS A 394 -2.62 4.23 -10.62
CA HIS A 394 -1.79 3.69 -11.69
C HIS A 394 -2.61 3.58 -12.96
N GLU A 395 -2.05 4.00 -14.09
CA GLU A 395 -2.70 3.93 -15.39
C GLU A 395 -1.75 3.39 -16.45
N ALA A 396 -2.27 2.54 -17.33
CA ALA A 396 -1.58 2.07 -18.52
C ALA A 396 -2.57 1.78 -19.65
N ARG A 397 -2.06 1.56 -20.86
CA ARG A 397 -2.83 1.16 -22.04
C ARG A 397 -2.46 -0.26 -22.44
N GLY A 398 -3.44 -1.09 -22.74
CA GLY A 398 -3.29 -2.49 -23.14
C GLY A 398 -2.81 -3.42 -22.02
N ALA A 399 -1.67 -3.14 -21.39
CA ALA A 399 -1.09 -3.97 -20.35
C ALA A 399 -0.50 -3.16 -19.19
N LEU A 400 -0.59 -3.71 -17.98
CA LEU A 400 -0.04 -3.15 -16.76
C LEU A 400 0.63 -4.27 -15.94
N GLU A 401 1.95 -4.19 -15.84
CA GLU A 401 2.72 -4.99 -14.90
C GLU A 401 3.28 -4.09 -13.80
N SER A 402 2.87 -4.32 -12.54
CA SER A 402 3.34 -3.50 -11.42
C SER A 402 3.47 -4.29 -10.13
N ARG A 403 4.47 -3.93 -9.31
CA ARG A 403 4.60 -4.37 -7.93
C ARG A 403 3.90 -3.36 -7.04
N LEU A 404 2.79 -3.76 -6.42
CA LEU A 404 1.95 -2.89 -5.60
C LEU A 404 1.85 -3.42 -4.17
N ASP A 405 1.54 -2.54 -3.22
CA ASP A 405 1.37 -2.94 -1.82
C ASP A 405 0.22 -3.95 -1.65
N VAL A 406 0.28 -4.80 -0.64
CA VAL A 406 -0.84 -5.66 -0.25
C VAL A 406 -2.09 -4.84 0.05
N GLY A 407 -3.24 -5.29 -0.45
CA GLY A 407 -4.52 -4.60 -0.23
C GLY A 407 -5.54 -4.82 -1.34
N ARG A 408 -6.68 -4.14 -1.20
CA ARG A 408 -7.76 -4.16 -2.19
C ARG A 408 -7.57 -3.05 -3.22
N TYR A 409 -7.72 -3.42 -4.48
CA TYR A 409 -7.60 -2.57 -5.64
C TYR A 409 -8.87 -2.65 -6.48
N ASP A 410 -9.37 -1.48 -6.84
CA ASP A 410 -10.47 -1.33 -7.79
C ASP A 410 -9.83 -1.06 -9.16
N VAL A 411 -10.02 -1.99 -10.09
CA VAL A 411 -9.54 -1.93 -11.47
C VAL A 411 -10.68 -1.47 -12.36
N ALA A 412 -10.44 -0.48 -13.21
CA ALA A 412 -11.37 -0.03 -14.23
C ALA A 412 -10.71 -0.13 -15.59
N ILE A 413 -11.43 -0.66 -16.57
CA ILE A 413 -10.98 -0.83 -17.96
C ILE A 413 -11.98 -0.13 -18.87
N ASP A 414 -11.53 0.89 -19.59
CA ASP A 414 -12.38 1.75 -20.42
C ASP A 414 -11.67 2.26 -21.67
N TYR A 415 -12.43 2.91 -22.56
CA TYR A 415 -11.90 3.72 -23.67
C TYR A 415 -12.13 5.20 -23.31
N PRO A 416 -11.09 5.95 -22.89
CA PRO A 416 -11.27 7.30 -22.36
C PRO A 416 -11.85 8.31 -23.35
N GLU A 417 -11.68 8.05 -24.65
CA GLU A 417 -12.07 8.95 -25.73
C GLU A 417 -13.38 8.52 -26.38
N ASP A 418 -14.01 7.44 -25.91
CA ASP A 418 -15.19 6.85 -26.54
C ASP A 418 -16.27 6.47 -25.50
N GLU A 419 -17.29 7.33 -25.39
CA GLU A 419 -18.42 7.15 -24.47
C GLU A 419 -19.35 6.00 -24.87
N ASP A 420 -19.21 5.49 -26.10
CA ASP A 420 -20.01 4.38 -26.61
C ASP A 420 -19.52 3.03 -26.07
N TYR A 421 -18.43 2.97 -25.30
CA TYR A 421 -17.93 1.74 -24.70
C TYR A 421 -18.27 1.61 -23.22
N GLN A 422 -18.46 0.37 -22.77
CA GLN A 422 -18.62 0.10 -21.34
C GLN A 422 -17.31 0.31 -20.59
N THR A 423 -17.39 0.67 -19.32
CA THR A 423 -16.30 0.53 -18.36
C THR A 423 -16.45 -0.80 -17.63
N LEU A 424 -15.46 -1.68 -17.74
CA LEU A 424 -15.39 -2.91 -16.93
C LEU A 424 -14.76 -2.57 -15.58
N THR A 425 -15.37 -3.01 -14.48
CA THR A 425 -14.82 -2.81 -13.12
C THR A 425 -14.53 -4.13 -12.44
N ASP A 426 -13.47 -4.21 -11.67
CA ASP A 426 -13.04 -5.44 -11.01
C ASP A 426 -12.36 -5.14 -9.67
N ASP A 427 -12.57 -6.04 -8.71
CA ASP A 427 -12.04 -5.91 -7.36
C ASP A 427 -10.96 -6.98 -7.13
N ILE A 428 -9.73 -6.54 -6.92
CA ILE A 428 -8.59 -7.42 -6.70
C ILE A 428 -8.09 -7.25 -5.27
N LEU A 429 -8.09 -8.35 -4.50
CA LEU A 429 -7.34 -8.43 -3.25
C LEU A 429 -5.96 -9.00 -3.57
N LEU A 430 -4.92 -8.20 -3.35
CA LEU A 430 -3.53 -8.58 -3.57
C LEU A 430 -2.89 -8.96 -2.24
N HIS A 431 -2.43 -10.21 -2.11
CA HIS A 431 -1.69 -10.70 -0.95
C HIS A 431 -0.17 -10.56 -1.11
N GLU A 432 0.56 -10.79 -0.02
CA GLU A 432 2.03 -10.71 0.01
C GLU A 432 2.64 -11.80 -0.89
N ASP A 433 3.61 -11.40 -1.71
CA ASP A 433 4.30 -12.25 -2.69
C ASP A 433 3.38 -12.97 -3.71
N GLU A 434 2.09 -12.63 -3.71
CA GLU A 434 1.13 -13.15 -4.67
C GLU A 434 1.30 -12.44 -6.01
N THR A 435 1.21 -13.20 -7.10
CA THR A 435 1.05 -12.64 -8.44
C THR A 435 -0.39 -12.87 -8.90
N VAL A 436 -1.15 -11.80 -9.07
CA VAL A 436 -2.48 -11.84 -9.67
C VAL A 436 -2.36 -11.45 -11.13
N ALA A 437 -2.62 -12.40 -12.02
CA ALA A 437 -2.64 -12.21 -13.46
C ALA A 437 -4.07 -12.31 -14.01
N ARG A 438 -4.47 -11.35 -14.86
CA ARG A 438 -5.79 -11.35 -15.52
C ARG A 438 -5.67 -10.85 -16.95
N ASP A 439 -6.20 -11.65 -17.88
CA ASP A 439 -6.35 -11.28 -19.29
C ASP A 439 -7.81 -10.92 -19.56
N TYR A 440 -8.10 -9.62 -19.63
CA TYR A 440 -9.41 -9.06 -19.91
C TYR A 440 -9.71 -9.04 -21.40
N ILE A 441 -10.99 -9.24 -21.74
CA ILE A 441 -11.48 -8.90 -23.08
C ILE A 441 -11.61 -7.38 -23.22
N ALA A 442 -11.56 -6.90 -24.45
CA ALA A 442 -11.86 -5.51 -24.77
C ALA A 442 -13.28 -5.15 -24.26
N PRO A 443 -13.45 -3.99 -23.58
CA PRO A 443 -14.77 -3.52 -23.21
C PRO A 443 -15.69 -3.50 -24.43
N PRO A 444 -16.93 -3.99 -24.34
CA PRO A 444 -17.81 -4.01 -25.49
C PRO A 444 -18.46 -2.64 -25.71
N SER A 445 -18.80 -2.34 -26.97
CA SER A 445 -19.67 -1.22 -27.30
C SER A 445 -21.05 -1.38 -26.64
N ARG A 446 -21.57 -0.27 -26.14
CA ARG A 446 -22.87 -0.10 -25.48
C ARG A 446 -24.04 -0.12 -26.44
N GLN A 447 -23.78 -0.05 -27.76
CA GLN A 447 -24.75 0.12 -28.84
C GLN A 447 -25.69 1.32 -28.59
N PRO A 448 -25.45 2.48 -29.22
CA PRO A 448 -26.21 3.67 -28.91
C PRO A 448 -27.66 3.57 -29.41
N TYR A 449 -28.54 4.27 -28.69
CA TYR A 449 -29.93 4.65 -29.04
C TYR A 449 -31.01 3.57 -28.88
N THR A 450 -31.66 3.56 -27.72
CA THR A 450 -32.86 2.74 -27.45
C THR A 450 -34.11 3.56 -27.20
N GLU A 451 -34.05 4.89 -27.17
CA GLU A 451 -35.22 5.76 -27.04
C GLU A 451 -34.88 7.17 -27.56
N GLY A 452 -35.88 8.00 -27.78
CA GLY A 452 -35.63 9.37 -28.21
C GLY A 452 -36.84 10.05 -28.79
N SER A 453 -36.64 11.26 -29.30
CA SER A 453 -37.67 11.99 -30.00
C SER A 453 -37.11 12.66 -31.24
N ARG A 454 -37.87 12.64 -32.32
CA ARG A 454 -37.53 13.26 -33.58
C ARG A 454 -38.58 14.30 -33.95
N GLY A 455 -38.16 15.54 -34.16
CA GLY A 455 -38.95 16.57 -34.84
C GLY A 455 -38.59 16.65 -36.33
N GLY A 456 -39.49 17.18 -37.17
CA GLY A 456 -39.18 17.45 -38.57
C GLY A 456 -40.21 18.38 -39.20
N LEU A 457 -39.78 19.14 -40.22
CA LEU A 457 -40.67 19.87 -41.13
C LEU A 457 -40.60 19.22 -42.50
N THR A 458 -41.72 18.73 -43.02
CA THR A 458 -41.85 18.27 -44.42
C THR A 458 -42.26 19.47 -45.27
N LEU A 459 -41.56 19.72 -46.38
CA LEU A 459 -41.86 20.81 -47.33
C LEU A 459 -42.49 20.35 -48.65
N LEU A 460 -42.43 19.05 -48.95
CA LEU A 460 -42.85 18.51 -50.24
C LEU A 460 -43.33 17.07 -50.05
N SER A 461 -44.47 16.74 -50.66
CA SER A 461 -45.02 15.38 -50.72
C SER A 461 -45.23 15.02 -52.18
N LEU A 462 -44.83 13.82 -52.60
CA LEU A 462 -44.96 13.37 -53.99
C LEU A 462 -46.11 12.37 -54.09
N GLY A 463 -47.09 12.67 -54.95
CA GLY A 463 -48.24 11.82 -55.17
C GLY A 463 -49.30 11.88 -54.07
N ASP A 464 -49.39 12.97 -53.30
CA ASP A 464 -50.43 13.21 -52.28
C ASP A 464 -51.82 13.36 -52.92
N GLN A 465 -52.38 12.22 -53.35
CA GLN A 465 -53.72 12.16 -53.94
C GLN A 465 -54.75 12.00 -52.83
N PHE A 466 -55.89 12.67 -52.96
CA PHE A 466 -57.04 12.41 -52.14
C PHE A 466 -57.65 11.05 -52.53
N GLY A 467 -58.29 10.40 -51.56
CA GLY A 467 -59.10 9.22 -51.87
C GLY A 467 -60.39 9.65 -52.55
N GLN A 468 -61.07 8.71 -53.21
CA GLN A 468 -62.33 8.98 -53.92
C GLN A 468 -63.42 9.50 -52.98
N GLU A 469 -63.42 9.08 -51.72
CA GLU A 469 -64.40 9.50 -50.70
C GLU A 469 -63.97 10.77 -49.95
N PHE A 470 -62.89 11.44 -50.39
CA PHE A 470 -62.45 12.67 -49.76
C PHE A 470 -63.47 13.79 -50.02
N ALA A 471 -64.06 14.31 -48.96
CA ALA A 471 -65.08 15.33 -49.06
C ALA A 471 -64.44 16.70 -49.34
N LEU A 472 -65.03 17.43 -50.28
CA LEU A 472 -64.74 18.79 -50.66
C LEU A 472 -65.99 19.65 -50.41
N PRO A 473 -65.84 20.94 -50.10
CA PRO A 473 -67.01 21.80 -49.88
C PRO A 473 -67.73 22.05 -51.21
N GLY A 474 -69.03 21.73 -51.29
CA GLY A 474 -69.84 21.81 -52.51
C GLY A 474 -70.59 23.14 -52.70
N GLU A 475 -71.15 23.34 -53.90
CA GLU A 475 -71.72 24.61 -54.40
C GLU A 475 -72.91 25.19 -53.60
N ASN A 476 -73.46 24.47 -52.63
CA ASN A 476 -74.61 24.91 -51.82
C ASN A 476 -74.38 24.76 -50.30
N GLY A 477 -73.10 24.70 -49.87
CA GLY A 477 -72.75 24.33 -48.50
C GLY A 477 -72.97 22.84 -48.20
N GLY A 478 -73.11 22.03 -49.25
CA GLY A 478 -73.08 20.56 -49.19
C GLY A 478 -71.64 20.03 -49.16
N GLU A 479 -71.51 18.71 -49.13
CA GLU A 479 -70.23 18.00 -49.24
C GLU A 479 -70.28 17.20 -50.54
N ASP A 480 -69.35 17.45 -51.45
CA ASP A 480 -69.16 16.66 -52.67
C ASP A 480 -67.89 15.84 -52.50
N THR A 481 -67.90 14.56 -52.89
CA THR A 481 -66.70 13.72 -52.84
C THR A 481 -65.84 13.92 -54.09
N LEU A 482 -64.52 13.72 -53.97
CA LEU A 482 -63.65 13.78 -55.15
C LEU A 482 -64.10 12.80 -56.24
N GLY A 483 -64.54 11.59 -55.88
CA GLY A 483 -65.04 10.59 -56.82
C GLY A 483 -66.28 11.05 -57.60
N GLU A 484 -67.20 11.77 -56.95
CA GLU A 484 -68.35 12.39 -57.60
C GLU A 484 -67.91 13.47 -58.59
N LEU A 485 -66.93 14.32 -58.22
CA LEU A 485 -66.37 15.33 -59.12
C LEU A 485 -65.59 14.71 -60.31
N GLU A 486 -64.86 13.61 -60.09
CA GLU A 486 -64.17 12.87 -61.15
C GLU A 486 -65.18 12.26 -62.14
N GLU A 487 -66.26 11.66 -61.63
CA GLU A 487 -67.29 10.99 -62.45
C GLU A 487 -68.19 11.99 -63.20
N GLU A 488 -68.60 13.08 -62.54
CA GLU A 488 -69.56 14.05 -63.08
C GLU A 488 -68.89 15.13 -63.94
N HIS A 489 -67.68 15.58 -63.56
CA HIS A 489 -67.02 16.75 -64.15
C HIS A 489 -65.65 16.46 -64.76
N GLY A 490 -65.23 15.18 -64.81
CA GLY A 490 -63.92 14.81 -65.33
C GLY A 490 -62.76 15.41 -64.53
N ALA A 491 -62.98 15.67 -63.24
CA ALA A 491 -61.96 16.24 -62.39
C ALA A 491 -60.71 15.35 -62.34
N SER A 492 -59.54 15.97 -62.19
CA SER A 492 -58.28 15.28 -61.95
C SER A 492 -57.40 16.11 -61.02
N GLN A 493 -56.80 15.44 -60.04
CA GLN A 493 -55.90 16.09 -59.09
C GLN A 493 -54.46 16.09 -59.61
N ASP A 494 -53.79 17.24 -59.47
CA ASP A 494 -52.35 17.32 -59.70
C ASP A 494 -51.57 16.47 -58.69
N SER A 495 -50.68 15.64 -59.21
CA SER A 495 -49.85 14.73 -58.39
C SER A 495 -48.79 15.42 -57.52
N VAL A 496 -48.66 16.75 -57.62
CA VAL A 496 -47.66 17.55 -56.91
C VAL A 496 -48.38 18.61 -56.08
N GLY A 497 -48.46 18.37 -54.77
CA GLY A 497 -48.98 19.33 -53.79
C GLY A 497 -47.85 20.02 -53.02
N PHE A 498 -48.08 21.27 -52.61
CA PHE A 498 -47.25 21.91 -51.60
C PHE A 498 -47.74 21.52 -50.22
N MET A 499 -46.82 21.17 -49.32
CA MET A 499 -47.16 20.76 -47.97
C MET A 499 -46.12 21.23 -46.97
N LEU A 500 -46.57 21.89 -45.91
CA LEU A 500 -45.75 22.21 -44.74
C LEU A 500 -46.27 21.42 -43.54
N LEU A 501 -45.59 20.32 -43.18
CA LEU A 501 -45.99 19.43 -42.09
C LEU A 501 -44.93 19.41 -40.98
N GLY A 502 -45.30 19.82 -39.77
CA GLY A 502 -44.55 19.53 -38.56
C GLY A 502 -44.85 18.12 -38.07
N GLN A 503 -43.81 17.29 -37.93
CA GLN A 503 -43.91 15.94 -37.37
C GLN A 503 -43.09 15.86 -36.08
N LEU A 504 -43.65 15.22 -35.05
CA LEU A 504 -42.97 14.84 -33.82
C LEU A 504 -43.16 13.34 -33.60
N GLN A 505 -42.09 12.61 -33.36
CA GLN A 505 -42.12 11.17 -33.12
C GLN A 505 -41.33 10.81 -31.87
N GLY A 506 -41.92 10.05 -30.96
CA GLY A 506 -41.26 9.45 -29.81
C GLY A 506 -40.90 7.99 -30.06
N PHE A 507 -39.75 7.56 -29.57
CA PHE A 507 -39.24 6.19 -29.63
C PHE A 507 -38.96 5.71 -28.20
N TRP A 508 -39.50 4.56 -27.83
CA TRP A 508 -39.33 3.96 -26.50
C TRP A 508 -38.56 2.65 -26.55
N SER A 509 -37.88 2.31 -25.45
CA SER A 509 -37.00 1.13 -25.32
C SER A 509 -37.66 -0.23 -25.52
N ASN A 510 -38.99 -0.31 -25.44
CA ASN A 510 -39.78 -1.52 -25.69
C ASN A 510 -40.21 -1.66 -27.16
N HIS A 511 -39.54 -0.98 -28.10
CA HIS A 511 -39.90 -0.91 -29.52
C HIS A 511 -41.22 -0.20 -29.82
N LEU A 512 -41.81 0.53 -28.87
CA LEU A 512 -43.00 1.36 -29.10
C LEU A 512 -42.63 2.71 -29.71
N THR A 513 -43.44 3.22 -30.63
CA THR A 513 -43.34 4.60 -31.13
C THR A 513 -44.70 5.27 -31.17
N LEU A 514 -44.72 6.58 -30.96
CA LEU A 514 -45.88 7.47 -31.08
C LEU A 514 -45.50 8.61 -32.01
N SER A 515 -46.33 8.88 -33.01
CA SER A 515 -46.16 9.96 -33.97
C SER A 515 -47.28 10.99 -33.79
N GLY A 516 -46.96 12.26 -33.99
CA GLY A 516 -47.91 13.34 -34.10
C GLY A 516 -47.51 14.24 -35.26
N GLU A 517 -48.48 14.64 -36.08
CA GLU A 517 -48.25 15.54 -37.19
C GLU A 517 -49.29 16.66 -37.19
N VAL A 518 -48.87 17.86 -37.58
CA VAL A 518 -49.74 19.02 -37.82
C VAL A 518 -49.17 19.80 -38.98
N GLY A 519 -50.00 20.17 -39.94
CA GLY A 519 -49.52 20.86 -41.12
C GLY A 519 -50.60 21.48 -41.97
N ILE A 520 -50.13 22.17 -43.00
CA ILE A 520 -50.96 22.72 -44.06
C ILE A 520 -50.58 22.08 -45.40
N ALA A 521 -51.57 21.84 -46.26
CA ALA A 521 -51.36 21.33 -47.61
C ALA A 521 -52.17 22.16 -48.62
N MET A 522 -51.63 22.31 -49.83
CA MET A 522 -52.29 22.94 -50.96
C MET A 522 -52.24 21.97 -52.13
N SER A 523 -53.41 21.65 -52.69
CA SER A 523 -53.54 20.77 -53.85
C SER A 523 -54.41 21.44 -54.91
N ASN A 524 -54.05 21.28 -56.18
CA ASN A 524 -54.86 21.75 -57.29
C ASN A 524 -55.70 20.60 -57.85
N ILE A 525 -56.98 20.87 -58.07
CA ILE A 525 -57.92 19.99 -58.75
C ILE A 525 -58.30 20.68 -60.06
N SER A 526 -57.99 20.07 -61.19
CA SER A 526 -58.44 20.55 -62.50
C SER A 526 -59.73 19.84 -62.87
N ALA A 527 -60.69 20.52 -63.51
CA ALA A 527 -61.85 19.84 -64.11
C ALA A 527 -62.32 20.57 -65.36
N ASP A 528 -62.75 19.79 -66.37
CA ASP A 528 -63.18 20.33 -67.67
C ASP A 528 -64.38 21.28 -67.52
N HIS A 529 -65.26 21.03 -66.54
CA HIS A 529 -66.44 21.86 -66.28
C HIS A 529 -66.10 23.21 -65.64
N PHE A 530 -65.01 23.31 -64.86
CA PHE A 530 -64.59 24.57 -64.24
C PHE A 530 -64.11 25.58 -65.30
N GLU A 531 -63.46 25.10 -66.37
CA GLU A 531 -63.02 25.95 -67.49
C GLU A 531 -64.22 26.53 -68.28
N GLU A 532 -65.30 25.76 -68.46
CA GLU A 532 -66.53 26.22 -69.14
C GLU A 532 -67.34 27.24 -68.32
N GLN A 533 -67.41 27.07 -66.99
CA GLN A 533 -68.29 27.88 -66.13
C GLN A 533 -67.59 29.10 -65.52
N TYR A 534 -66.29 29.00 -65.21
CA TYR A 534 -65.55 30.00 -64.41
C TYR A 534 -64.35 30.63 -65.13
N GLY A 535 -63.98 30.13 -66.32
CA GLY A 535 -62.89 30.69 -67.13
C GLY A 535 -61.47 30.39 -66.64
N GLU A 536 -61.33 29.72 -65.50
CA GLU A 536 -60.08 29.11 -65.01
C GLU A 536 -60.36 27.62 -64.70
N GLY A 537 -59.56 26.70 -65.25
CA GLY A 537 -59.77 25.26 -65.16
C GLY A 537 -59.15 24.58 -63.92
N GLU A 538 -58.73 25.35 -62.91
CA GLU A 538 -57.99 24.84 -61.74
C GLU A 538 -58.56 25.34 -60.41
N LEU A 539 -58.60 24.43 -59.44
CA LEU A 539 -59.12 24.67 -58.11
C LEU A 539 -58.11 24.37 -57.01
N THR A 540 -57.68 25.40 -56.29
CA THR A 540 -56.74 25.24 -55.18
C THR A 540 -57.47 24.94 -53.87
N VAL A 541 -57.32 23.70 -53.39
CA VAL A 541 -57.79 23.25 -52.09
C VAL A 541 -56.71 23.49 -51.05
N PHE A 542 -57.01 24.32 -50.05
CA PHE A 542 -56.20 24.51 -48.85
C PHE A 542 -56.65 23.57 -47.73
N GLN A 543 -55.70 22.94 -47.05
CA GLN A 543 -56.00 22.00 -45.97
C GLN A 543 -55.19 22.33 -44.72
N VAL A 544 -55.84 22.26 -43.56
CA VAL A 544 -55.18 22.15 -42.25
C VAL A 544 -55.40 20.74 -41.74
N ARG A 545 -54.33 19.99 -41.54
CA ARG A 545 -54.40 18.59 -41.11
C ARG A 545 -53.62 18.34 -39.84
N SER A 546 -54.10 17.39 -39.04
CA SER A 546 -53.41 16.84 -37.89
C SER A 546 -53.62 15.34 -37.82
N ALA A 547 -52.61 14.58 -37.38
CA ALA A 547 -52.76 13.15 -37.11
C ALA A 547 -51.94 12.71 -35.90
N LEU A 548 -52.40 11.64 -35.26
CA LEU A 548 -51.71 10.95 -34.18
C LEU A 548 -51.59 9.48 -34.55
N GLY A 549 -50.42 8.90 -34.31
CA GLY A 549 -50.17 7.50 -34.58
C GLY A 549 -49.41 6.79 -33.49
N ALA A 550 -49.53 5.46 -33.51
CA ALA A 550 -48.81 4.57 -32.63
C ALA A 550 -48.35 3.34 -33.41
N GLY A 551 -47.22 2.76 -33.02
CA GLY A 551 -46.72 1.57 -33.67
C GLY A 551 -45.39 1.07 -33.14
N LEU A 552 -44.63 0.42 -34.01
CA LEU A 552 -43.36 -0.21 -33.66
C LEU A 552 -42.18 0.48 -34.34
N TRP A 553 -41.03 0.47 -33.67
CA TRP A 553 -39.77 0.94 -34.24
C TRP A 553 -38.60 0.02 -33.91
N PHE A 554 -37.57 0.07 -34.76
CA PHE A 554 -36.35 -0.69 -34.64
C PHE A 554 -35.12 0.18 -34.95
N PRO A 555 -34.06 0.12 -34.13
CA PRO A 555 -32.81 0.79 -34.44
C PRO A 555 -32.13 0.11 -35.65
N ALA A 556 -31.61 0.92 -36.58
CA ALA A 556 -30.99 0.46 -37.82
C ALA A 556 -29.54 0.98 -37.99
N GLY A 557 -28.86 1.26 -36.87
CA GLY A 557 -27.52 1.83 -36.80
C GLY A 557 -27.48 3.14 -36.02
N GLU A 558 -26.31 3.80 -36.02
CA GLU A 558 -26.14 5.12 -35.39
C GLU A 558 -27.12 6.13 -35.97
N ASN A 559 -27.95 6.72 -35.10
CA ASN A 559 -28.95 7.71 -35.46
C ASN A 559 -29.88 7.28 -36.61
N ARG A 560 -30.16 5.98 -36.72
CA ARG A 560 -31.06 5.40 -37.73
C ARG A 560 -32.18 4.61 -37.08
N ALA A 561 -33.40 4.83 -37.57
CA ALA A 561 -34.57 4.10 -37.12
C ALA A 561 -35.45 3.66 -38.30
N LEU A 562 -35.98 2.45 -38.18
CA LEU A 562 -37.08 1.94 -38.98
C LEU A 562 -38.35 2.03 -38.13
N TRP A 563 -39.47 2.51 -38.67
CA TRP A 563 -40.76 2.48 -37.96
C TRP A 563 -41.91 2.04 -38.86
N ALA A 564 -42.95 1.55 -38.20
CA ALA A 564 -44.27 1.32 -38.77
C ALA A 564 -45.33 1.83 -37.78
N THR A 565 -46.16 2.78 -38.18
CA THR A 565 -47.23 3.36 -37.35
C THR A 565 -48.60 3.22 -38.01
N TYR A 566 -49.62 3.06 -37.18
CA TYR A 566 -51.02 3.25 -37.55
C TYR A 566 -51.41 4.66 -37.09
N ASN A 567 -51.93 5.48 -37.99
CA ASN A 567 -52.23 6.89 -37.75
C ASN A 567 -53.72 7.18 -37.98
N LEU A 568 -54.28 8.02 -37.10
CA LEU A 568 -55.62 8.58 -37.20
C LEU A 568 -55.51 10.10 -37.26
N GLY A 569 -56.12 10.70 -38.27
CA GLY A 569 -56.03 12.13 -38.51
C GLY A 569 -57.35 12.78 -38.85
N VAL A 570 -57.30 14.11 -38.86
CA VAL A 570 -58.37 15.00 -39.26
C VAL A 570 -57.78 16.04 -40.22
N ALA A 571 -58.43 16.23 -41.38
CA ALA A 571 -58.09 17.26 -42.34
C ALA A 571 -59.29 18.17 -42.57
N ASN A 572 -59.12 19.46 -42.27
CA ASN A 572 -60.09 20.49 -42.62
C ASN A 572 -59.70 21.08 -43.97
N ALA A 573 -60.47 20.76 -45.00
CA ALA A 573 -60.28 21.27 -46.35
C ALA A 573 -61.17 22.50 -46.57
N SER A 574 -60.62 23.51 -47.24
CA SER A 574 -61.30 24.73 -47.62
C SER A 574 -60.74 25.25 -48.94
N TRP A 575 -61.55 25.96 -49.69
CA TRP A 575 -61.16 26.68 -50.89
C TRP A 575 -61.79 28.07 -50.84
N SER A 576 -61.08 29.05 -51.36
CA SER A 576 -61.54 30.45 -51.41
C SER A 576 -61.90 30.84 -52.84
N GLU A 577 -62.85 31.75 -52.95
CA GLU A 577 -63.25 32.41 -54.20
C GLU A 577 -62.02 32.86 -55.01
N PRO A 578 -61.93 32.58 -56.32
CA PRO A 578 -60.96 33.26 -57.17
C PRO A 578 -61.25 34.77 -57.16
N GLU A 579 -60.22 35.62 -57.07
CA GLU A 579 -60.31 37.10 -57.02
C GLU A 579 -60.82 37.74 -58.35
N SER A 580 -61.60 37.02 -59.15
CA SER A 580 -62.13 37.52 -60.42
C SER A 580 -63.44 38.27 -60.16
N GLY A 581 -63.45 39.59 -60.35
CA GLY A 581 -64.62 40.46 -60.14
C GLY A 581 -65.75 40.32 -61.18
N TYR A 582 -66.09 39.09 -61.58
CA TYR A 582 -67.19 38.81 -62.53
C TYR A 582 -68.49 38.40 -61.80
N PRO A 583 -69.68 38.77 -62.31
CA PRO A 583 -70.93 38.71 -61.54
C PRO A 583 -71.79 37.45 -61.83
N TYR A 584 -71.19 36.28 -62.02
CA TYR A 584 -71.92 35.02 -62.23
C TYR A 584 -71.58 34.01 -61.13
N ASP A 585 -72.62 33.43 -60.52
CA ASP A 585 -72.66 32.44 -59.41
C ASP A 585 -71.31 31.77 -59.08
N ASP A 586 -70.51 32.46 -58.27
CA ASP A 586 -69.29 31.92 -57.68
C ASP A 586 -69.64 30.72 -56.77
N PRO A 587 -68.87 29.62 -56.78
CA PRO A 587 -69.08 28.55 -55.82
C PRO A 587 -68.82 29.11 -54.41
N PRO A 588 -69.76 28.98 -53.45
CA PRO A 588 -69.61 29.52 -52.12
C PRO A 588 -68.40 28.87 -51.43
N GLY A 589 -67.45 29.70 -51.00
CA GLY A 589 -66.35 29.25 -50.16
C GLY A 589 -66.89 28.47 -48.94
N GLY A 590 -66.33 27.28 -48.71
CA GLY A 590 -66.78 26.36 -47.66
C GLY A 590 -65.63 25.65 -46.97
N SER A 591 -65.95 24.95 -45.88
CA SER A 591 -64.99 24.11 -45.15
C SER A 591 -65.62 22.77 -44.79
N VAL A 592 -64.87 21.69 -44.98
CA VAL A 592 -65.31 20.32 -44.65
C VAL A 592 -64.23 19.58 -43.86
N THR A 593 -64.66 18.74 -42.92
CA THR A 593 -63.78 17.98 -42.05
C THR A 593 -63.74 16.52 -42.47
N ASN A 594 -62.56 16.05 -42.87
CA ASN A 594 -62.29 14.67 -43.23
C ASN A 594 -61.58 13.93 -42.09
N ASN A 595 -62.07 12.76 -41.71
CA ASN A 595 -61.31 11.82 -40.88
C ASN A 595 -60.46 10.95 -41.79
N LEU A 596 -59.21 10.71 -41.40
CA LEU A 596 -58.20 9.99 -42.18
C LEU A 596 -57.64 8.83 -41.36
N ALA A 597 -57.45 7.67 -42.00
CA ALA A 597 -56.75 6.53 -41.43
C ALA A 597 -55.69 6.01 -42.40
N PHE A 598 -54.44 5.92 -41.93
CA PHE A 598 -53.32 5.46 -42.75
C PHE A 598 -52.25 4.72 -41.94
N ALA A 599 -51.57 3.78 -42.59
CA ALA A 599 -50.35 3.19 -42.08
C ALA A 599 -49.14 3.94 -42.66
N GLU A 600 -48.14 4.22 -41.84
CA GLU A 600 -46.88 4.83 -42.29
C GLU A 600 -45.72 3.88 -41.99
N VAL A 601 -44.90 3.59 -43.00
CA VAL A 601 -43.65 2.82 -42.83
C VAL A 601 -42.50 3.71 -43.27
N GLY A 602 -41.51 3.91 -42.41
CA GLY A 602 -40.42 4.83 -42.72
C GLY A 602 -39.04 4.41 -42.21
N LEU A 603 -38.05 5.09 -42.78
CA LEU A 603 -36.65 5.02 -42.41
C LEU A 603 -36.11 6.43 -42.14
N ALA A 604 -35.34 6.56 -41.08
CA ALA A 604 -34.77 7.81 -40.60
C ALA A 604 -33.26 7.64 -40.53
N GLY A 605 -32.53 8.68 -40.92
CA GLY A 605 -31.11 8.86 -40.64
C GLY A 605 -30.81 10.29 -40.17
N SER A 606 -29.52 10.58 -40.04
CA SER A 606 -29.00 11.92 -39.72
C SER A 606 -29.40 12.92 -40.81
N GLY A 607 -30.39 13.77 -40.52
CA GLY A 607 -30.84 14.84 -41.41
C GLY A 607 -31.79 14.43 -42.55
N TYR A 608 -32.29 13.20 -42.60
CA TYR A 608 -33.28 12.78 -43.60
C TYR A 608 -34.27 11.73 -43.06
N SER A 609 -35.50 11.71 -43.59
CA SER A 609 -36.47 10.63 -43.38
C SER A 609 -37.22 10.32 -44.66
N VAL A 610 -37.51 9.05 -44.90
CA VAL A 610 -38.35 8.64 -46.03
C VAL A 610 -39.47 7.82 -45.44
N ALA A 611 -40.72 8.14 -45.81
CA ALA A 611 -41.90 7.44 -45.33
C ALA A 611 -42.84 7.09 -46.49
N LEU A 612 -43.38 5.89 -46.45
CA LEU A 612 -44.45 5.44 -47.34
C LEU A 612 -45.76 5.45 -46.56
N ARG A 613 -46.77 6.15 -47.07
CA ARG A 613 -48.11 6.19 -46.50
C ARG A 613 -49.05 5.30 -47.29
N LEU A 614 -49.64 4.34 -46.59
CA LEU A 614 -50.58 3.37 -47.13
C LEU A 614 -51.97 3.72 -46.60
N PRO A 615 -52.96 3.94 -47.48
CA PRO A 615 -54.29 4.32 -47.06
C PRO A 615 -54.98 3.12 -46.41
N LEU A 616 -55.76 3.38 -45.35
CA LEU A 616 -56.56 2.36 -44.67
C LEU A 616 -58.07 2.65 -44.78
N ASP A 617 -58.43 3.80 -45.37
CA ASP A 617 -59.78 4.17 -45.75
C ASP A 617 -59.82 4.72 -47.19
N GLU A 618 -61.02 4.87 -47.74
CA GLU A 618 -61.27 5.34 -49.11
C GLU A 618 -61.17 6.87 -49.25
N ARG A 619 -61.02 7.60 -48.13
CA ARG A 619 -60.84 9.07 -48.09
C ARG A 619 -59.37 9.45 -48.23
N THR A 620 -58.48 8.58 -47.80
CA THR A 620 -57.03 8.76 -47.89
C THR A 620 -56.54 8.12 -49.19
N GLY A 621 -55.84 8.88 -50.04
CA GLY A 621 -55.15 8.29 -51.19
C GLY A 621 -53.77 7.75 -50.79
N ALA A 622 -53.27 6.78 -51.57
CA ALA A 622 -51.93 6.24 -51.39
C ALA A 622 -50.88 7.21 -51.91
N HIS A 623 -49.85 7.52 -51.10
CA HIS A 623 -48.83 8.47 -51.53
C HIS A 623 -47.45 8.21 -50.92
N PHE A 624 -46.42 8.68 -51.62
CA PHE A 624 -45.02 8.58 -51.21
C PHE A 624 -44.57 9.92 -50.61
N THR A 625 -44.29 9.94 -49.30
CA THR A 625 -43.83 11.17 -48.65
C THR A 625 -42.32 11.15 -48.50
N LEU A 626 -41.63 11.99 -49.29
CA LEU A 626 -40.23 12.29 -49.05
C LEU A 626 -40.13 13.44 -48.05
N THR A 627 -39.95 13.12 -46.77
CA THR A 627 -39.78 14.15 -45.74
C THR A 627 -38.31 14.57 -45.64
N TRP A 628 -37.98 15.77 -46.10
CA TRP A 628 -36.71 16.39 -45.79
C TRP A 628 -36.83 17.20 -44.50
N PRO A 629 -36.44 16.69 -43.32
CA PRO A 629 -36.53 17.45 -42.10
C PRO A 629 -35.55 18.61 -42.18
N LEU A 630 -36.06 19.84 -42.31
CA LEU A 630 -35.21 21.03 -42.19
C LEU A 630 -34.54 21.15 -40.82
N MET A 631 -35.10 20.48 -39.80
CA MET A 631 -34.58 20.36 -38.44
C MET A 631 -34.97 18.99 -37.90
N SER A 632 -34.08 17.99 -37.97
CA SER A 632 -34.26 16.74 -37.22
C SER A 632 -33.48 16.80 -35.92
N THR A 633 -34.14 16.53 -34.79
CA THR A 633 -33.45 16.15 -33.55
C THR A 633 -32.98 14.71 -33.72
N ASP A 634 -31.75 14.45 -33.29
CA ASP A 634 -31.18 13.10 -33.37
C ASP A 634 -31.91 12.18 -32.38
N ILE A 635 -31.79 10.87 -32.56
CA ILE A 635 -32.27 9.92 -31.53
C ILE A 635 -31.30 10.05 -30.36
N GLU A 636 -31.56 10.97 -29.44
CA GLU A 636 -30.51 11.51 -28.55
C GLU A 636 -30.24 10.70 -27.27
N ARG A 637 -30.99 9.60 -26.97
CA ARG A 637 -30.91 8.99 -25.62
C ARG A 637 -30.97 7.46 -25.55
N GLY A 638 -30.32 6.94 -24.50
CA GLY A 638 -30.36 5.53 -24.14
C GLY A 638 -29.26 4.70 -24.79
N TYR A 639 -28.62 3.86 -23.97
CA TYR A 639 -27.67 2.85 -24.42
C TYR A 639 -28.26 1.48 -24.08
N ARG A 640 -28.07 0.50 -24.96
CA ARG A 640 -28.55 -0.86 -24.70
C ARG A 640 -27.87 -1.49 -23.49
N ARG A 641 -26.63 -1.08 -23.20
CA ARG A 641 -25.85 -1.55 -22.06
C ARG A 641 -25.52 -0.42 -21.11
N GLU A 642 -25.46 -0.75 -19.81
CA GLU A 642 -25.05 0.16 -18.75
C GLU A 642 -23.65 0.73 -19.02
N ALA A 643 -23.38 1.95 -18.53
CA ALA A 643 -22.07 2.58 -18.70
C ALA A 643 -20.95 1.79 -18.00
N THR A 644 -21.27 1.15 -16.88
CA THR A 644 -20.29 0.42 -16.06
C THR A 644 -20.82 -0.96 -15.74
N ARG A 645 -19.96 -1.99 -15.80
CA ARG A 645 -20.32 -3.37 -15.47
C ARG A 645 -19.19 -4.08 -14.72
N PRO A 646 -19.47 -4.89 -13.69
CA PRO A 646 -18.45 -5.72 -13.05
C PRO A 646 -17.96 -6.83 -13.99
N ALA A 647 -16.64 -7.01 -14.08
CA ALA A 647 -15.99 -8.06 -14.87
C ALA A 647 -16.16 -9.42 -14.18
N ARG A 648 -16.49 -10.47 -14.94
CA ARG A 648 -16.65 -11.84 -14.44
C ARG A 648 -15.66 -12.80 -15.09
N GLU A 649 -15.13 -13.72 -14.28
CA GLU A 649 -14.24 -14.77 -14.75
C GLU A 649 -14.97 -15.68 -15.77
N GLY A 650 -14.34 -15.92 -16.91
CA GLY A 650 -14.88 -16.72 -18.01
C GLY A 650 -15.82 -15.96 -18.96
N GLU A 651 -16.27 -14.75 -18.60
CA GLU A 651 -17.03 -13.86 -19.49
C GLU A 651 -16.15 -12.69 -19.95
N GLU A 652 -15.64 -11.88 -19.01
CA GLU A 652 -14.89 -10.66 -19.30
C GLU A 652 -13.39 -10.76 -19.02
N TYR A 653 -12.93 -11.79 -18.30
CA TYR A 653 -11.50 -12.06 -18.16
C TYR A 653 -11.21 -13.54 -17.95
N THR A 654 -9.97 -13.93 -18.21
CA THR A 654 -9.43 -15.26 -17.91
C THR A 654 -8.22 -15.16 -16.99
N LYS A 655 -7.98 -16.22 -16.22
CA LYS A 655 -6.73 -16.40 -15.47
C LYS A 655 -5.79 -17.28 -16.32
N PRO A 656 -4.54 -16.86 -16.57
CA PRO A 656 -3.59 -17.63 -17.36
C PRO A 656 -3.13 -18.91 -16.68
#